data_AF-A0A814U055-F1
#
_entry.id   AF-A0A814U055-F1
#
_cell.length_a   1.000
_cell.length_b   1.000
_cell.length_c   1.000
_cell.angle_alpha   90.00
_cell.angle_beta   90.00
_cell.angle_gamma   90.00
#
_symmetry.space_group_name_H-M   'P 1'
#
loop_
_entity.id
_entity.type
_entity.pdbx_description
1 polymer ?
#
loop_
_entity_poly.entity_id
_entity_poly.type
_entity_poly.pdbx_seq_one_letter_code
_entity_poly.pdbx_strand_id
1 'polypeptide(L)'
;MGVSTVTAGRIRKGQIKGQLGEDCITEMEQFAYLGLSKTYNIDYQTPDSAATATAYLCGVKAQLGTIGVDGRAKRGDCLSSSDAHVDSILDWAQKRGKKVGIITTARITHASPSAAYAHVPERDWESFDGQNFNASHLAQGCRDIAHQLVVRTPPIDLLLGGGRRYFYPVTTFDVEYPSIRGSRIDNRSLIDEFWKGKYIWNMTQMNEFELGTSQPLLGLFEPSHMRYESDRSQSGDDEPSLSRMTEFAIEHFLKFDQGFFLLIEGGRIDHAHHDTKPRNALDEFVEFDNAVGQAKRVLQAKGVLDDSLIVVTADHSHVFAFGAYSSRGSNILGFGSLENKNVSDIDHLPVNIITYGNGRNSNSSRNATYLYSINMNSTDYLAPAALPMNAETHGGEDVPVLSGYLLCSFAQRQWQLLLHLKLIQIQFAHRTESQVKNMKVSSKIVFFCDLVMQFRGALANDDELDQLTLTALMNIIWSISFHDDYVDELKSNAKFLITIKSLVNDDGEAWVEQYVPKHMSLVKKAATGILWNLDEDNPARAIRVVEPLPTVVVQTNRPSTATVKNKRMRVMVSYSHADTDFCHQLVDALEKENLFDLWVDFAYCHTEDLWEEIGQAIEKSDVILFLMTKDYQDSKSCRQEVMYTKDSLKKRFIPVYVKRDFVASGWLGVRIVGPQYIRFGKKPFEPTVKDLVKLIFEDKSEKSSKTKDSKVSITVSPVEIKSDENDKPNQELPKDDHEDSNQFNHKITPVPVPNSKSIKTWNSKDIADWFDTNKIRRELKEIYDFQCGTELLLYGRCLEPDWQSEYLDIREQFSKRYSATLYRTEFVRFVTAINQLEQLQTKPVSRTCTIL
;
A
#
# COMPACT_ATOMS: atom_id res chain seq x y z
N MET A 1 9.27 0.43 -13.47
CA MET A 1 9.78 -0.65 -12.58
C MET A 1 8.66 -1.67 -12.29
N GLY A 2 8.37 -2.57 -13.24
CA GLY A 2 7.26 -3.53 -13.10
C GLY A 2 7.53 -4.69 -12.14
N VAL A 3 6.52 -5.57 -11.97
CA VAL A 3 6.61 -6.76 -11.10
C VAL A 3 7.78 -7.67 -11.48
N SER A 4 8.04 -7.83 -12.78
CA SER A 4 9.16 -8.61 -13.29
C SER A 4 10.51 -7.99 -12.90
N THR A 5 10.66 -6.66 -13.04
CA THR A 5 11.85 -5.92 -12.59
C THR A 5 12.08 -6.05 -11.09
N VAL A 6 11.02 -5.92 -10.27
CA VAL A 6 11.10 -6.08 -8.81
C VAL A 6 11.65 -7.46 -8.43
N THR A 7 11.14 -8.52 -9.07
CA THR A 7 11.58 -9.89 -8.77
C THR A 7 13.00 -10.18 -9.25
N ALA A 8 13.35 -9.80 -10.48
CA ALA A 8 14.71 -9.96 -10.99
C ALA A 8 15.72 -9.13 -10.18
N GLY A 9 15.31 -7.93 -9.75
CA GLY A 9 16.09 -7.03 -8.90
C GLY A 9 16.32 -7.60 -7.50
N ARG A 10 15.31 -8.22 -6.88
CA ARG A 10 15.44 -8.99 -5.62
C ARG A 10 16.50 -10.09 -5.75
N ILE A 11 16.41 -10.90 -6.80
CA ILE A 11 17.38 -11.98 -7.07
C ILE A 11 18.78 -11.39 -7.22
N ARG A 12 18.91 -10.31 -8.01
CA ARG A 12 20.19 -9.64 -8.21
C ARG A 12 20.76 -9.11 -6.89
N LYS A 13 19.94 -8.49 -6.05
CA LYS A 13 20.34 -7.96 -4.74
C LYS A 13 20.92 -9.04 -3.83
N GLY A 14 20.27 -10.21 -3.76
CA GLY A 14 20.79 -11.34 -2.98
C GLY A 14 22.08 -11.91 -3.59
N GLN A 15 22.17 -12.03 -4.91
CA GLN A 15 23.37 -12.53 -5.60
C GLN A 15 24.60 -11.63 -5.41
N ILE A 16 24.42 -10.31 -5.41
CA ILE A 16 25.50 -9.35 -5.08
C ILE A 16 26.04 -9.59 -3.66
N LYS A 17 25.19 -10.03 -2.73
CA LYS A 17 25.57 -10.37 -1.35
C LYS A 17 26.12 -11.80 -1.19
N GLY A 18 26.32 -12.53 -2.29
CA GLY A 18 26.76 -13.94 -2.26
C GLY A 18 25.69 -14.92 -1.79
N GLN A 19 24.42 -14.50 -1.73
CA GLN A 19 23.27 -15.37 -1.45
C GLN A 19 22.75 -15.99 -2.76
N LEU A 20 21.79 -16.91 -2.65
CA LEU A 20 21.17 -17.53 -3.84
C LEU A 20 20.37 -16.51 -4.66
N GLY A 21 19.68 -15.59 -3.98
CA GLY A 21 19.00 -14.46 -4.59
C GLY A 21 17.50 -14.50 -4.36
N GLU A 22 16.85 -15.62 -4.64
CA GLU A 22 15.38 -15.73 -4.66
C GLU A 22 14.73 -15.53 -3.29
N ASP A 23 15.45 -15.84 -2.21
CA ASP A 23 15.04 -15.66 -0.81
C ASP A 23 15.47 -14.33 -0.20
N CYS A 24 16.13 -13.47 -0.96
CA CYS A 24 16.41 -12.11 -0.53
C CYS A 24 15.08 -11.36 -0.33
N ILE A 25 14.96 -10.54 0.71
CA ILE A 25 13.81 -9.63 0.90
C ILE A 25 14.35 -8.22 0.70
N THR A 26 13.78 -7.47 -0.24
CA THR A 26 14.17 -6.08 -0.51
C THR A 26 13.66 -5.14 0.60
N GLU A 27 14.15 -3.91 0.65
CA GLU A 27 13.70 -2.93 1.64
C GLU A 27 12.25 -2.52 1.42
N MET A 28 11.83 -2.42 0.15
CA MET A 28 10.44 -2.15 -0.23
C MET A 28 9.51 -3.34 0.02
N GLU A 29 10.01 -4.59 0.00
CA GLU A 29 9.19 -5.79 0.30
C GLU A 29 8.91 -6.01 1.78
N GLN A 30 9.60 -5.28 2.66
CA GLN A 30 9.29 -5.28 4.08
C GLN A 30 8.05 -4.44 4.41
N PHE A 31 7.52 -3.67 3.45
CA PHE A 31 6.30 -2.92 3.64
C PHE A 31 5.10 -3.84 3.84
N ALA A 32 4.23 -3.47 4.78
CA ALA A 32 3.12 -4.32 5.21
C ALA A 32 1.97 -4.36 4.21
N TYR A 33 1.86 -3.34 3.35
CA TYR A 33 0.76 -3.18 2.40
C TYR A 33 1.27 -3.25 0.96
N LEU A 34 0.56 -4.02 0.14
CA LEU A 34 0.76 -4.14 -1.31
C LEU A 34 -0.58 -3.91 -2.02
N GLY A 35 -0.57 -3.04 -3.03
CA GLY A 35 -1.64 -2.86 -4.00
C GLY A 35 -1.11 -3.00 -5.43
N LEU A 36 -2.02 -3.03 -6.40
CA LEU A 36 -1.71 -2.95 -7.82
C LEU A 36 -2.30 -1.65 -8.39
N SER A 37 -1.52 -0.96 -9.22
CA SER A 37 -1.91 0.28 -9.90
C SER A 37 -2.10 0.05 -11.39
N LYS A 38 -3.23 0.50 -11.93
CA LYS A 38 -3.58 0.42 -13.36
C LYS A 38 -3.08 1.65 -14.12
N THR A 39 -2.09 1.46 -14.97
CA THR A 39 -1.24 2.55 -15.46
C THR A 39 -1.69 3.21 -16.77
N TYR A 40 -2.73 2.71 -17.45
CA TYR A 40 -3.20 3.28 -18.73
C TYR A 40 -3.41 4.81 -18.70
N ASN A 41 -3.06 5.49 -19.79
CA ASN A 41 -3.36 6.91 -20.02
C ASN A 41 -4.79 7.08 -20.55
N ILE A 42 -5.29 8.31 -20.66
CA ILE A 42 -6.62 8.56 -21.25
C ILE A 42 -6.71 8.03 -22.69
N ASP A 43 -5.62 8.14 -23.45
CA ASP A 43 -5.53 7.90 -24.88
C ASP A 43 -4.71 6.66 -25.27
N TYR A 44 -3.95 6.06 -24.35
CA TYR A 44 -3.11 4.87 -24.60
C TYR A 44 -3.22 3.82 -23.49
N GLN A 45 -3.25 2.54 -23.89
CA GLN A 45 -3.24 1.40 -22.97
C GLN A 45 -1.87 1.23 -22.30
N THR A 46 -0.80 1.30 -23.11
CA THR A 46 0.57 1.37 -22.61
C THR A 46 0.93 2.85 -22.42
N PRO A 47 1.17 3.30 -21.19
CA PRO A 47 1.38 4.70 -20.90
C PRO A 47 2.81 5.15 -21.19
N ASP A 48 3.05 6.45 -21.02
CA ASP A 48 4.38 7.05 -20.89
C ASP A 48 4.55 7.69 -19.50
N SER A 49 5.78 7.99 -19.11
CA SER A 49 6.10 8.57 -17.79
C SER A 49 5.45 9.94 -17.52
N ALA A 50 5.12 10.75 -18.54
CA ALA A 50 4.58 12.10 -18.34
C ALA A 50 3.14 12.07 -17.81
N ALA A 51 2.28 11.31 -18.48
CA ALA A 51 0.89 11.22 -18.11
C ALA A 51 0.67 10.41 -16.83
N THR A 52 1.48 9.38 -16.59
CA THR A 52 1.44 8.62 -15.33
C THR A 52 1.96 9.45 -14.16
N ALA A 53 3.00 10.27 -14.36
CA ALA A 53 3.44 11.22 -13.33
C ALA A 53 2.39 12.26 -13.00
N THR A 54 1.66 12.75 -14.00
CA THR A 54 0.48 13.58 -13.74
C THR A 54 -0.58 12.82 -12.93
N ALA A 55 -0.77 11.53 -13.18
CA ALA A 55 -1.69 10.70 -12.40
C ALA A 55 -1.24 10.54 -10.94
N TYR A 56 -0.01 10.10 -10.67
CA TYR A 56 0.43 9.80 -9.30
C TYR A 56 0.91 11.02 -8.51
N LEU A 57 1.14 12.18 -9.15
CA LEU A 57 1.50 13.44 -8.46
C LEU A 57 0.37 14.46 -8.41
N CYS A 58 -0.51 14.51 -9.41
CA CYS A 58 -1.60 15.49 -9.49
C CYS A 58 -2.99 14.88 -9.29
N GLY A 59 -3.12 13.54 -9.34
CA GLY A 59 -4.38 12.88 -9.06
C GLY A 59 -5.39 13.00 -10.20
N VAL A 60 -4.91 13.09 -11.44
CA VAL A 60 -5.73 12.99 -12.65
C VAL A 60 -4.98 12.24 -13.73
N LYS A 61 -5.65 11.35 -14.45
CA LYS A 61 -5.07 10.77 -15.67
C LYS A 61 -4.98 11.85 -16.75
N ALA A 62 -3.94 11.77 -17.58
CA ALA A 62 -3.67 12.73 -18.63
C ALA A 62 -3.48 12.04 -20.01
N GLN A 63 -3.32 12.84 -21.05
CA GLN A 63 -2.94 12.35 -22.37
C GLN A 63 -1.44 12.06 -22.42
N LEU A 64 -1.05 11.06 -23.21
CA LEU A 64 0.35 10.66 -23.37
C LEU A 64 1.24 11.85 -23.74
N GLY A 65 2.39 11.95 -23.07
CA GLY A 65 3.38 13.02 -23.29
C GLY A 65 3.05 14.37 -22.65
N THR A 66 1.91 14.50 -21.95
CA THR A 66 1.53 15.74 -21.25
C THR A 66 1.89 15.68 -19.77
N ILE A 67 2.24 16.84 -19.18
CA ILE A 67 2.78 16.96 -17.81
C ILE A 67 1.98 18.01 -17.05
N GLY A 68 1.46 17.65 -15.88
CA GLY A 68 0.79 18.59 -14.96
C GLY A 68 -0.46 19.23 -15.57
N VAL A 69 -1.07 18.59 -16.57
CA VAL A 69 -2.28 19.04 -17.24
C VAL A 69 -3.27 17.89 -17.38
N ASP A 70 -4.57 18.18 -17.29
CA ASP A 70 -5.61 17.17 -17.45
C ASP A 70 -5.87 16.80 -18.92
N GLY A 71 -6.83 15.89 -19.13
CA GLY A 71 -7.18 15.37 -20.47
C GLY A 71 -7.69 16.39 -21.50
N ARG A 72 -7.90 17.66 -21.13
CA ARG A 72 -8.24 18.75 -22.07
C ARG A 72 -7.03 19.22 -22.88
N ALA A 73 -5.83 19.14 -22.31
CA ALA A 73 -4.60 19.45 -23.02
C ALA A 73 -4.32 18.37 -24.07
N LYS A 74 -4.04 18.82 -25.30
CA LYS A 74 -3.64 17.96 -26.41
C LYS A 74 -2.13 17.99 -26.54
N ARG A 75 -1.53 16.82 -26.77
CA ARG A 75 -0.08 16.70 -26.90
C ARG A 75 0.48 17.66 -27.97
N GLY A 76 1.48 18.45 -27.60
CA GLY A 76 2.15 19.42 -28.47
C GLY A 76 1.38 20.71 -28.78
N ASP A 77 0.13 20.86 -28.31
CA ASP A 77 -0.68 22.07 -28.53
C ASP A 77 -0.63 22.98 -27.29
N CYS A 78 0.22 24.00 -27.36
CA CYS A 78 0.40 25.00 -26.31
C CYS A 78 -0.90 25.69 -25.86
N LEU A 79 -1.77 26.03 -26.82
CA LEU A 79 -2.98 26.78 -26.49
C LEU A 79 -4.00 25.89 -25.75
N SER A 80 -4.00 24.59 -26.03
CA SER A 80 -4.89 23.65 -25.34
C SER A 80 -4.54 23.44 -23.86
N SER A 81 -3.29 23.73 -23.45
CA SER A 81 -2.87 23.53 -22.05
C SER A 81 -3.21 24.67 -21.10
N SER A 82 -3.54 25.87 -21.59
CA SER A 82 -3.61 27.09 -20.76
C SER A 82 -4.58 26.98 -19.58
N ASP A 83 -5.73 26.32 -19.78
CA ASP A 83 -6.79 26.15 -18.77
C ASP A 83 -6.87 24.71 -18.24
N ALA A 84 -5.89 23.87 -18.57
CA ALA A 84 -5.85 22.44 -18.23
C ALA A 84 -4.91 22.12 -17.07
N HIS A 85 -4.25 23.12 -16.47
CA HIS A 85 -3.29 22.91 -15.39
C HIS A 85 -3.93 22.23 -14.17
N VAL A 86 -3.18 21.31 -13.57
CA VAL A 86 -3.57 20.63 -12.32
C VAL A 86 -2.45 20.75 -11.29
N ASP A 87 -2.82 21.13 -10.07
CA ASP A 87 -1.87 21.20 -8.94
C ASP A 87 -1.38 19.79 -8.57
N SER A 88 -0.10 19.69 -8.18
CA SER A 88 0.48 18.46 -7.65
C SER A 88 0.38 18.38 -6.12
N ILE A 89 0.68 17.20 -5.56
CA ILE A 89 0.87 17.03 -4.11
C ILE A 89 2.00 17.92 -3.56
N LEU A 90 3.01 18.23 -4.37
CA LEU A 90 4.06 19.17 -4.01
C LEU A 90 3.47 20.58 -3.85
N ASP A 91 2.63 21.03 -4.79
CA ASP A 91 1.92 22.30 -4.68
C ASP A 91 1.07 22.35 -3.42
N TRP A 92 0.33 21.28 -3.12
CA TRP A 92 -0.53 21.22 -1.94
C TRP A 92 0.24 21.19 -0.62
N ALA A 93 1.37 20.49 -0.56
CA ALA A 93 2.25 20.46 0.60
C ALA A 93 2.86 21.85 0.84
N GLN A 94 3.32 22.52 -0.22
CA GLN A 94 3.90 23.85 -0.15
C GLN A 94 2.87 24.92 0.24
N LYS A 95 1.65 24.87 -0.32
CA LYS A 95 0.53 25.76 0.06
C LYS A 95 0.16 25.64 1.55
N ARG A 96 0.48 24.50 2.18
CA ARG A 96 0.28 24.24 3.61
C ARG A 96 1.53 24.46 4.47
N GLY A 97 2.56 25.10 3.91
CA GLY A 97 3.77 25.49 4.63
C GLY A 97 4.72 24.33 4.96
N LYS A 98 4.51 23.14 4.36
CA LYS A 98 5.47 22.03 4.46
C LYS A 98 6.68 22.29 3.58
N LYS A 99 7.81 21.69 3.95
CA LYS A 99 8.99 21.65 3.09
C LYS A 99 8.75 20.71 1.91
N VAL A 100 9.29 21.05 0.74
CA VAL A 100 9.09 20.25 -0.47
C VAL A 100 10.40 20.00 -1.20
N GLY A 101 10.61 18.77 -1.66
CA GLY A 101 11.79 18.43 -2.45
C GLY A 101 11.59 17.35 -3.49
N ILE A 102 12.53 17.29 -4.42
CA ILE A 102 12.59 16.29 -5.49
C ILE A 102 14.03 15.79 -5.60
N ILE A 103 14.19 14.46 -5.63
CA ILE A 103 15.44 13.76 -5.91
C ILE A 103 15.20 12.82 -7.08
N THR A 104 16.09 12.82 -8.07
CA THR A 104 16.03 11.89 -9.19
C THR A 104 17.42 11.55 -9.73
N THR A 105 17.60 10.35 -10.28
CA THR A 105 18.76 10.02 -11.13
C THR A 105 18.55 10.39 -12.61
N ALA A 106 17.37 10.90 -12.98
CA ALA A 106 17.12 11.47 -14.29
C ALA A 106 17.55 12.96 -14.34
N ARG A 107 17.16 13.64 -15.42
CA ARG A 107 17.23 15.10 -15.46
C ARG A 107 16.14 15.64 -14.55
N ILE A 108 16.38 16.72 -13.82
CA ILE A 108 15.33 17.35 -13.00
C ILE A 108 14.15 17.85 -13.87
N THR A 109 14.40 18.10 -15.15
CA THR A 109 13.42 18.48 -16.19
C THR A 109 12.75 17.30 -16.88
N HIS A 110 13.10 16.05 -16.53
CA HIS A 110 12.46 14.86 -17.10
C HIS A 110 10.98 14.77 -16.69
N ALA A 111 10.21 13.91 -17.35
CA ALA A 111 8.77 13.83 -17.20
C ALA A 111 8.29 13.59 -15.74
N SER A 112 8.83 12.57 -15.08
CA SER A 112 8.44 12.20 -13.71
C SER A 112 8.67 13.30 -12.67
N PRO A 113 9.86 13.93 -12.56
CA PRO A 113 10.08 15.00 -11.60
C PRO A 113 9.33 16.27 -11.99
N SER A 114 9.20 16.57 -13.29
CA SER A 114 8.56 17.81 -13.73
C SER A 114 7.05 17.84 -13.56
N ALA A 115 6.35 16.70 -13.53
CA ALA A 115 4.93 16.67 -13.18
C ALA A 115 4.63 17.16 -11.76
N ALA A 116 5.64 17.23 -10.87
CA ALA A 116 5.47 17.83 -9.55
C ALA A 116 5.40 19.38 -9.58
N TYR A 117 5.83 20.04 -10.66
CA TYR A 117 5.97 21.50 -10.66
C TYR A 117 5.68 22.22 -11.99
N ALA A 118 5.64 21.51 -13.11
CA ALA A 118 5.49 22.07 -14.44
C ALA A 118 4.14 21.70 -15.05
N HIS A 119 3.67 22.56 -15.94
CA HIS A 119 2.48 22.33 -16.76
C HIS A 119 2.87 22.51 -18.22
N VAL A 120 2.97 21.41 -18.98
CA VAL A 120 3.29 21.46 -20.42
C VAL A 120 2.52 20.38 -21.19
N PRO A 121 2.07 20.67 -22.42
CA PRO A 121 1.43 19.69 -23.29
C PRO A 121 2.44 18.77 -24.01
N GLU A 122 3.75 18.95 -23.82
CA GLU A 122 4.78 18.11 -24.42
C GLU A 122 5.97 17.98 -23.49
N ARG A 123 6.27 16.75 -23.08
CA ARG A 123 7.36 16.41 -22.16
C ARG A 123 8.74 16.77 -22.67
N ASP A 124 8.91 16.79 -23.99
CA ASP A 124 10.20 17.10 -24.62
C ASP A 124 10.52 18.61 -24.61
N TRP A 125 9.63 19.47 -24.10
CA TRP A 125 9.86 20.91 -23.93
C TRP A 125 10.73 21.23 -22.71
N GLU A 126 11.84 20.51 -22.55
CA GLU A 126 12.73 20.61 -21.38
C GLU A 126 13.51 21.94 -21.34
N SER A 127 13.94 22.47 -22.50
CA SER A 127 14.63 23.76 -22.64
C SER A 127 14.27 24.48 -23.94
N PHE A 128 14.61 25.77 -24.03
CA PHE A 128 14.51 26.54 -25.28
C PHE A 128 15.62 26.12 -26.26
N ASP A 129 15.41 25.01 -26.97
CA ASP A 129 16.37 24.38 -27.87
C ASP A 129 16.13 24.68 -29.36
N GLY A 130 14.98 25.26 -29.70
CA GLY A 130 14.55 25.55 -31.06
C GLY A 130 14.03 24.34 -31.85
N GLN A 131 14.22 23.12 -31.34
CA GLN A 131 13.76 21.89 -31.97
C GLN A 131 12.43 21.45 -31.36
N ASN A 132 12.41 21.20 -30.05
CA ASN A 132 11.22 20.78 -29.33
C ASN A 132 10.46 22.01 -28.85
N PHE A 133 11.15 22.96 -28.22
CA PHE A 133 10.55 24.21 -27.74
C PHE A 133 11.19 25.43 -28.41
N ASN A 134 10.36 26.28 -29.02
CA ASN A 134 10.82 27.39 -29.86
C ASN A 134 10.01 28.68 -29.62
N ALA A 135 10.38 29.74 -30.36
CA ALA A 135 9.77 31.06 -30.23
C ALA A 135 8.26 31.10 -30.49
N SER A 136 7.71 30.18 -31.31
CA SER A 136 6.26 30.12 -31.55
C SER A 136 5.51 29.67 -30.30
N HIS A 137 5.99 28.64 -29.61
CA HIS A 137 5.39 28.18 -28.35
C HIS A 137 5.48 29.26 -27.27
N LEU A 138 6.62 29.97 -27.22
CA LEU A 138 6.81 31.10 -26.31
C LEU A 138 5.80 32.24 -26.57
N ALA A 139 5.58 32.57 -27.85
CA ALA A 139 4.62 33.59 -28.26
C ALA A 139 3.16 33.21 -27.96
N GLN A 140 2.86 31.91 -27.90
CA GLN A 140 1.56 31.36 -27.49
C GLN A 140 1.38 31.32 -25.96
N GLY A 141 2.42 31.65 -25.19
CA GLY A 141 2.36 31.76 -23.73
C GLY A 141 2.97 30.59 -22.97
N CYS A 142 3.37 29.50 -23.65
CA CYS A 142 4.03 28.38 -22.99
C CYS A 142 5.45 28.74 -22.55
N ARG A 143 5.97 27.98 -21.58
CA ARG A 143 7.33 28.07 -21.07
C ARG A 143 7.94 26.68 -21.01
N ASP A 144 9.23 26.57 -21.33
CA ASP A 144 9.98 25.34 -21.18
C ASP A 144 10.09 24.92 -19.70
N ILE A 145 10.22 23.61 -19.46
CA ILE A 145 10.20 23.01 -18.12
C ILE A 145 11.33 23.58 -17.24
N ALA A 146 12.54 23.76 -17.78
CA ALA A 146 13.66 24.36 -17.04
C ALA A 146 13.33 25.79 -16.57
N HIS A 147 12.69 26.60 -17.42
CA HIS A 147 12.23 27.93 -17.06
C HIS A 147 11.16 27.87 -15.96
N GLN A 148 10.15 27.00 -16.07
CA GLN A 148 9.09 26.87 -15.06
C GLN A 148 9.66 26.51 -13.66
N LEU A 149 10.68 25.66 -13.60
CA LEU A 149 11.34 25.27 -12.35
C LEU A 149 11.95 26.47 -11.62
N VAL A 150 12.76 27.29 -12.30
CA VAL A 150 13.56 28.34 -11.63
C VAL A 150 12.80 29.63 -11.34
N VAL A 151 11.72 29.91 -12.08
CA VAL A 151 10.92 31.14 -11.87
C VAL A 151 9.79 30.95 -10.86
N ARG A 152 9.55 29.71 -10.43
CA ARG A 152 8.50 29.35 -9.48
C ARG A 152 8.61 30.16 -8.17
N THR A 153 7.46 30.59 -7.65
CA THR A 153 7.36 31.26 -6.35
C THR A 153 6.21 30.67 -5.52
N PRO A 154 6.46 30.16 -4.31
CA PRO A 154 7.78 29.99 -3.69
C PRO A 154 8.62 28.90 -4.40
N PRO A 155 9.96 29.03 -4.39
CA PRO A 155 10.84 28.01 -4.96
C PRO A 155 10.71 26.68 -4.21
N ILE A 156 11.00 25.57 -4.88
CA ILE A 156 11.10 24.25 -4.25
C ILE A 156 12.30 24.26 -3.29
N ASP A 157 12.14 23.76 -2.07
CA ASP A 157 13.18 23.89 -1.04
C ASP A 157 14.45 23.10 -1.38
N LEU A 158 14.31 21.92 -2.00
CA LEU A 158 15.44 21.06 -2.35
C LEU A 158 15.20 20.31 -3.67
N LEU A 159 16.14 20.44 -4.61
CA LEU A 159 16.12 19.78 -5.91
C LEU A 159 17.47 19.11 -6.15
N LEU A 160 17.51 17.80 -6.34
CA LEU A 160 18.75 17.04 -6.55
C LEU A 160 18.60 16.09 -7.75
N GLY A 161 19.46 16.20 -8.76
CA GLY A 161 19.46 15.28 -9.89
C GLY A 161 20.43 15.70 -11.00
N GLY A 162 20.16 15.31 -12.24
CA GLY A 162 20.94 15.75 -13.41
C GLY A 162 20.29 16.89 -14.19
N GLY A 163 20.90 17.28 -15.32
CA GLY A 163 20.29 18.14 -16.32
C GLY A 163 20.89 19.54 -16.45
N ARG A 164 22.14 19.78 -16.01
CA ARG A 164 22.77 21.12 -16.06
C ARG A 164 22.62 21.81 -17.41
N ARG A 165 22.77 21.08 -18.52
CA ARG A 165 22.77 21.67 -19.87
C ARG A 165 21.45 22.38 -20.24
N TYR A 166 20.33 22.06 -19.61
CA TYR A 166 19.02 22.64 -19.94
C TYR A 166 18.84 24.06 -19.39
N PHE A 167 19.71 24.45 -18.46
CA PHE A 167 19.68 25.76 -17.80
C PHE A 167 20.69 26.76 -18.36
N TYR A 168 21.64 26.30 -19.17
CA TYR A 168 22.74 27.13 -19.69
C TYR A 168 22.68 27.31 -21.21
N PRO A 169 23.19 28.43 -21.74
CA PRO A 169 23.23 28.68 -23.17
C PRO A 169 24.28 27.79 -23.86
N VAL A 170 24.11 27.60 -25.17
CA VAL A 170 25.07 26.85 -26.03
C VAL A 170 26.50 27.41 -26.06
N THR A 171 26.71 28.59 -25.46
CA THR A 171 28.01 29.25 -25.28
C THR A 171 28.71 28.86 -23.98
N THR A 172 28.00 28.29 -23.00
CA THR A 172 28.54 27.86 -21.72
C THR A 172 29.01 26.41 -21.80
N PHE A 173 30.26 26.17 -21.41
CA PHE A 173 30.83 24.83 -21.25
C PHE A 173 30.41 24.24 -19.91
N ASP A 174 30.16 22.93 -19.87
CA ASP A 174 29.88 22.25 -18.63
C ASP A 174 31.10 22.26 -17.70
N VAL A 175 30.85 22.40 -16.40
CA VAL A 175 31.88 22.55 -15.36
C VAL A 175 32.73 21.29 -15.18
N GLU A 176 32.18 20.12 -15.48
CA GLU A 176 32.83 18.82 -15.31
C GLU A 176 33.31 18.25 -16.65
N TYR A 177 32.58 18.57 -17.74
CA TYR A 177 32.86 18.06 -19.08
C TYR A 177 33.09 19.20 -20.08
N PRO A 178 34.34 19.65 -20.29
CA PRO A 178 34.65 20.77 -21.19
C PRO A 178 34.28 20.54 -22.67
N SER A 179 33.93 19.32 -23.07
CA SER A 179 33.43 19.00 -24.42
C SER A 179 31.91 19.14 -24.56
N ILE A 180 31.18 19.25 -23.45
CA ILE A 180 29.73 19.38 -23.40
C ILE A 180 29.38 20.86 -23.16
N ARG A 181 28.29 21.31 -23.78
CA ARG A 181 27.79 22.68 -23.66
C ARG A 181 26.35 22.70 -23.20
N GLY A 182 25.89 23.87 -22.77
CA GLY A 182 24.47 24.15 -22.59
C GLY A 182 23.67 23.92 -23.87
N SER A 183 22.35 23.82 -23.72
CA SER A 183 21.42 23.53 -24.82
C SER A 183 20.56 24.72 -25.22
N ARG A 184 20.53 25.77 -24.41
CA ARG A 184 19.63 26.90 -24.68
C ARG A 184 20.15 27.79 -25.80
N ILE A 185 19.31 28.03 -26.80
CA ILE A 185 19.64 28.90 -27.94
C ILE A 185 19.17 30.34 -27.77
N ASP A 186 18.46 30.64 -26.67
CA ASP A 186 18.03 31.99 -26.29
C ASP A 186 19.15 32.83 -25.63
N ASN A 187 20.35 32.26 -25.50
CA ASN A 187 21.52 32.86 -24.86
C ASN A 187 21.29 33.22 -23.38
N ARG A 188 20.42 32.48 -22.69
CA ARG A 188 20.07 32.70 -21.28
C ARG A 188 20.68 31.66 -20.36
N SER A 189 21.12 32.12 -19.19
CA SER A 189 21.55 31.28 -18.09
C SER A 189 20.50 31.31 -16.98
N LEU A 190 19.60 30.34 -17.00
CA LEU A 190 18.41 30.33 -16.14
C LEU A 190 18.75 30.27 -14.65
N ILE A 191 19.79 29.52 -14.28
CA ILE A 191 20.23 29.45 -12.88
C ILE A 191 20.76 30.81 -12.43
N ASP A 192 21.64 31.44 -13.21
CA ASP A 192 22.24 32.73 -12.85
C ASP A 192 21.19 33.86 -12.85
N GLU A 193 20.21 33.79 -13.74
CA GLU A 193 19.18 34.82 -13.90
C GLU A 193 18.07 34.73 -12.84
N PHE A 194 17.68 33.52 -12.43
CA PHE A 194 16.43 33.33 -11.66
C PHE A 194 16.58 32.58 -10.35
N TRP A 195 17.58 31.70 -10.19
CA TRP A 195 17.69 30.89 -8.99
C TRP A 195 18.18 31.74 -7.80
N LYS A 196 17.32 31.90 -6.78
CA LYS A 196 17.60 32.70 -5.59
C LYS A 196 18.09 31.86 -4.40
N GLY A 197 18.51 30.62 -4.65
CA GLY A 197 18.99 29.67 -3.66
C GLY A 197 20.49 29.37 -3.80
N LYS A 198 20.94 28.32 -3.11
CA LYS A 198 22.27 27.74 -3.31
C LYS A 198 22.25 26.79 -4.50
N TYR A 199 23.33 26.80 -5.27
CA TYR A 199 23.53 25.89 -6.40
C TYR A 199 24.79 25.06 -6.16
N ILE A 200 24.68 23.74 -6.31
CA ILE A 200 25.78 22.77 -6.18
C ILE A 200 25.78 21.83 -7.39
N TRP A 201 26.91 21.20 -7.68
CA TRP A 201 27.02 20.30 -8.84
C TRP A 201 27.84 19.03 -8.58
N ASN A 202 28.31 18.81 -7.35
CA ASN A 202 29.04 17.60 -6.96
C ASN A 202 28.78 17.20 -5.49
N MET A 203 29.23 16.01 -5.12
CA MET A 203 29.05 15.45 -3.78
C MET A 203 29.90 16.17 -2.73
N THR A 204 31.09 16.69 -3.08
CA THR A 204 31.89 17.52 -2.17
C THR A 204 31.11 18.73 -1.66
N GLN A 205 30.53 19.52 -2.57
CA GLN A 205 29.72 20.69 -2.23
C GLN A 205 28.44 20.32 -1.47
N MET A 206 27.82 19.17 -1.77
CA MET A 206 26.69 18.66 -1.00
C MET A 206 27.07 18.39 0.45
N ASN A 207 28.23 17.78 0.68
CA ASN A 207 28.72 17.47 2.03
C ASN A 207 29.10 18.73 2.83
N GLU A 208 29.49 19.80 2.14
CA GLU A 208 29.78 21.11 2.74
C GLU A 208 28.53 21.94 3.03
N PHE A 209 27.37 21.56 2.49
CA PHE A 209 26.13 22.31 2.64
C PHE A 209 25.56 22.21 4.07
N GLU A 210 25.22 23.36 4.65
CA GLU A 210 24.63 23.43 5.99
C GLU A 210 23.17 22.96 6.01
N LEU A 211 22.91 21.85 6.70
CA LEU A 211 21.57 21.29 6.85
C LEU A 211 20.62 22.23 7.62
N GLY A 212 19.36 22.28 7.23
CA GLY A 212 18.33 23.10 7.90
C GLY A 212 18.36 24.58 7.56
N THR A 213 19.19 25.01 6.61
CA THR A 213 19.10 26.38 6.07
C THR A 213 17.77 26.59 5.35
N SER A 214 17.16 27.75 5.55
CA SER A 214 15.93 28.14 4.85
C SER A 214 16.13 28.51 3.39
N GLN A 215 17.38 28.60 2.93
CA GLN A 215 17.70 28.86 1.53
C GLN A 215 17.41 27.64 0.66
N PRO A 216 16.65 27.79 -0.45
CA PRO A 216 16.44 26.71 -1.41
C PRO A 216 17.76 26.17 -1.95
N LEU A 217 17.84 24.86 -2.24
CA LEU A 217 19.01 24.21 -2.81
C LEU A 217 18.68 23.53 -4.15
N LEU A 218 19.50 23.83 -5.17
CA LEU A 218 19.50 23.17 -6.46
C LEU A 218 20.85 22.45 -6.67
N GLY A 219 20.82 21.13 -6.70
CA GLY A 219 21.97 20.27 -6.99
C GLY A 219 21.83 19.59 -8.34
N LEU A 220 22.69 19.93 -9.30
CA LEU A 220 22.70 19.32 -10.63
C LEU A 220 24.03 18.62 -10.92
N PHE A 221 24.04 17.29 -10.81
CA PHE A 221 25.27 16.48 -10.76
C PHE A 221 25.80 16.04 -12.11
N GLU A 222 24.99 16.09 -13.17
CA GLU A 222 25.41 15.72 -14.53
C GLU A 222 24.82 16.68 -15.59
N PRO A 223 25.43 16.82 -16.79
CA PRO A 223 24.89 17.64 -17.87
C PRO A 223 23.53 17.17 -18.35
N SER A 224 23.29 15.85 -18.35
CA SER A 224 22.02 15.20 -18.70
C SER A 224 21.56 14.35 -17.52
N HIS A 225 21.03 13.16 -17.74
CA HIS A 225 20.76 12.22 -16.65
C HIS A 225 22.04 11.91 -15.85
N MET A 226 21.87 11.54 -14.59
CA MET A 226 22.95 10.98 -13.77
C MET A 226 23.49 9.68 -14.40
N ARG A 227 24.70 9.28 -14.02
CA ARG A 227 25.28 8.03 -14.51
C ARG A 227 24.46 6.83 -14.05
N TYR A 228 24.59 5.70 -14.76
CA TYR A 228 24.13 4.44 -14.18
C TYR A 228 24.96 4.11 -12.94
N GLU A 229 24.35 3.58 -11.89
CA GLU A 229 24.98 3.17 -10.63
C GLU A 229 26.13 2.20 -10.89
N SER A 230 25.95 1.28 -11.85
CA SER A 230 26.99 0.34 -12.25
C SER A 230 28.27 1.05 -12.69
N ASP A 231 28.15 2.22 -13.32
CA ASP A 231 29.26 3.01 -13.86
C ASP A 231 29.79 3.96 -12.79
N ARG A 232 28.90 4.68 -12.08
CA ARG A 232 29.21 5.60 -10.97
C ARG A 232 30.01 4.92 -9.86
N SER A 233 29.60 3.71 -9.48
CA SER A 233 30.27 2.93 -8.41
C SER A 233 31.72 2.54 -8.75
N GLN A 234 32.07 2.53 -10.04
CA GLN A 234 33.38 2.14 -10.54
C GLN A 234 34.26 3.33 -10.93
N SER A 235 33.66 4.46 -11.30
CA SER A 235 34.42 5.62 -11.79
C SER A 235 35.13 6.39 -10.68
N GLY A 236 34.59 6.36 -9.45
CA GLY A 236 35.13 7.17 -8.34
C GLY A 236 34.89 8.67 -8.51
N ASP A 237 33.99 9.04 -9.42
CA ASP A 237 33.61 10.43 -9.69
C ASP A 237 32.88 11.04 -8.48
N ASP A 238 32.89 12.38 -8.39
CA ASP A 238 32.30 13.14 -7.27
C ASP A 238 30.76 13.28 -7.41
N GLU A 239 30.10 12.21 -7.87
CA GLU A 239 28.67 12.11 -8.11
C GLU A 239 27.98 11.32 -6.96
N PRO A 240 26.98 11.90 -6.28
CA PRO A 240 26.31 11.25 -5.16
C PRO A 240 25.40 10.10 -5.63
N SER A 241 25.32 9.03 -4.85
CA SER A 241 24.32 7.97 -5.12
C SER A 241 22.90 8.43 -4.74
N LEU A 242 21.87 7.74 -5.24
CA LEU A 242 20.48 8.04 -4.87
C LEU A 242 20.24 7.88 -3.36
N SER A 243 20.83 6.85 -2.74
CA SER A 243 20.81 6.65 -1.28
C SER A 243 21.43 7.83 -0.53
N ARG A 244 22.55 8.38 -1.03
CA ARG A 244 23.21 9.53 -0.40
C ARG A 244 22.38 10.80 -0.53
N MET A 245 21.81 11.06 -1.71
CA MET A 245 20.89 12.20 -1.92
C MET A 245 19.66 12.09 -1.01
N THR A 246 19.11 10.88 -0.86
CA THR A 246 17.96 10.59 0.01
C THR A 246 18.25 10.88 1.47
N GLU A 247 19.39 10.38 1.98
CA GLU A 247 19.84 10.66 3.34
C GLU A 247 19.96 12.17 3.57
N PHE A 248 20.69 12.86 2.69
CA PHE A 248 20.93 14.29 2.81
C PHE A 248 19.62 15.09 2.85
N ALA A 249 18.66 14.81 1.95
CA ALA A 249 17.41 15.57 1.91
C ALA A 249 16.53 15.33 3.13
N ILE A 250 16.42 14.08 3.60
CA ILE A 250 15.65 13.78 4.81
C ILE A 250 16.32 14.43 6.03
N GLU A 251 17.65 14.35 6.16
CA GLU A 251 18.36 15.01 7.25
C GLU A 251 18.22 16.53 7.20
N HIS A 252 18.20 17.13 6.00
CA HIS A 252 17.94 18.55 5.80
C HIS A 252 16.52 18.92 6.24
N PHE A 253 15.50 18.17 5.81
CA PHE A 253 14.11 18.47 6.12
C PHE A 253 13.71 18.20 7.57
N LEU A 254 14.33 17.23 8.24
CA LEU A 254 14.12 16.96 9.67
C LEU A 254 14.69 18.06 10.59
N LYS A 255 15.29 19.11 10.05
CA LYS A 255 15.61 20.35 10.78
C LYS A 255 14.44 21.32 10.88
N PHE A 256 13.36 21.06 10.13
CA PHE A 256 12.17 21.88 10.09
C PHE A 256 11.02 21.18 10.80
N ASP A 257 10.31 21.93 11.64
CA ASP A 257 9.19 21.40 12.39
C ASP A 257 7.91 21.27 11.55
N GLN A 258 7.85 21.76 10.31
CA GLN A 258 6.62 21.80 9.50
C GLN A 258 6.24 20.47 8.82
N GLY A 259 7.13 19.48 8.88
CA GLY A 259 7.05 18.27 8.06
C GLY A 259 7.32 18.56 6.58
N PHE A 260 7.36 17.52 5.75
CA PHE A 260 7.77 17.67 4.36
C PHE A 260 7.11 16.69 3.38
N PHE A 261 7.15 17.03 2.10
CA PHE A 261 6.93 16.15 0.96
C PHE A 261 8.25 15.97 0.20
N LEU A 262 8.63 14.74 -0.14
CA LEU A 262 9.86 14.47 -0.91
C LEU A 262 9.65 13.38 -1.95
N LEU A 263 9.70 13.74 -3.23
CA LEU A 263 9.70 12.78 -4.33
C LEU A 263 11.10 12.19 -4.53
N ILE A 264 11.23 10.87 -4.58
CA ILE A 264 12.50 10.16 -4.83
C ILE A 264 12.33 9.22 -6.03
N GLU A 265 13.08 9.44 -7.10
CA GLU A 265 12.96 8.70 -8.35
C GLU A 265 14.25 7.94 -8.73
N GLY A 266 14.14 6.62 -8.89
CA GLY A 266 15.13 5.79 -9.58
C GLY A 266 14.97 5.81 -11.10
N GLY A 267 15.06 7.00 -11.72
CA GLY A 267 14.65 7.22 -13.11
C GLY A 267 15.50 6.50 -14.17
N ARG A 268 16.69 6.01 -13.81
CA ARG A 268 17.57 5.26 -14.72
C ARG A 268 17.22 3.77 -14.87
N ILE A 269 16.31 3.23 -14.05
CA ILE A 269 15.75 1.87 -14.26
C ILE A 269 15.10 1.78 -15.65
N ASP A 270 14.29 2.79 -15.99
CA ASP A 270 13.57 2.90 -17.25
C ASP A 270 14.53 2.99 -18.45
N HIS A 271 15.48 3.92 -18.41
CA HIS A 271 16.47 4.10 -19.48
C HIS A 271 17.26 2.81 -19.78
N ALA A 272 17.62 2.06 -18.74
CA ALA A 272 18.34 0.80 -18.92
C ALA A 272 17.48 -0.30 -19.57
N HIS A 273 16.19 -0.34 -19.27
CA HIS A 273 15.25 -1.24 -19.95
C HIS A 273 15.05 -0.82 -21.41
N HIS A 274 14.86 0.47 -21.69
CA HIS A 274 14.80 1.01 -23.06
C HIS A 274 16.03 0.64 -23.90
N ASP A 275 17.22 0.68 -23.29
CA ASP A 275 18.48 0.28 -23.91
C ASP A 275 18.66 -1.25 -24.01
N THR A 276 17.73 -2.06 -23.46
CA THR A 276 17.85 -3.52 -23.30
C THR A 276 19.08 -3.97 -22.51
N LYS A 277 19.53 -3.17 -21.54
CA LYS A 277 20.70 -3.40 -20.67
C LYS A 277 20.25 -3.91 -19.28
N PRO A 278 19.96 -5.21 -19.11
CA PRO A 278 19.40 -5.71 -17.86
C PRO A 278 20.37 -5.56 -16.68
N ARG A 279 21.69 -5.64 -16.89
CA ARG A 279 22.68 -5.44 -15.83
C ARG A 279 22.48 -4.09 -15.14
N ASN A 280 22.37 -3.03 -15.93
CA ASN A 280 22.16 -1.66 -15.48
C ASN A 280 20.77 -1.51 -14.84
N ALA A 281 19.70 -2.01 -15.48
CA ALA A 281 18.34 -1.89 -14.94
C ALA A 281 18.20 -2.52 -13.55
N LEU A 282 18.83 -3.68 -13.34
CA LEU A 282 18.81 -4.37 -12.05
C LEU A 282 19.73 -3.71 -11.00
N ASP A 283 20.83 -3.08 -11.39
CA ASP A 283 21.66 -2.29 -10.45
C ASP A 283 20.96 -1.01 -10.02
N GLU A 284 20.31 -0.32 -10.94
CA GLU A 284 19.47 0.84 -10.63
C GLU A 284 18.34 0.47 -9.66
N PHE A 285 17.70 -0.69 -9.87
CA PHE A 285 16.72 -1.21 -8.92
C PHE A 285 17.33 -1.42 -7.54
N VAL A 286 18.53 -2.04 -7.46
CA VAL A 286 19.20 -2.30 -6.18
C VAL A 286 19.50 -1.00 -5.46
N GLU A 287 19.94 0.04 -6.17
CA GLU A 287 20.23 1.35 -5.56
C GLU A 287 18.97 2.11 -5.16
N PHE A 288 17.89 2.04 -5.94
CA PHE A 288 16.59 2.57 -5.54
C PHE A 288 16.08 1.88 -4.26
N ASP A 289 16.18 0.55 -4.17
CA ASP A 289 15.82 -0.18 -2.96
C ASP A 289 16.73 0.18 -1.77
N ASN A 290 18.01 0.44 -2.00
CA ASN A 290 18.92 0.93 -0.96
C ASN A 290 18.50 2.31 -0.44
N ALA A 291 18.03 3.20 -1.34
CA ALA A 291 17.51 4.52 -0.99
C ALA A 291 16.25 4.43 -0.13
N VAL A 292 15.32 3.51 -0.45
CA VAL A 292 14.15 3.20 0.40
C VAL A 292 14.59 2.75 1.79
N GLY A 293 15.56 1.83 1.87
CA GLY A 293 16.14 1.41 3.15
C GLY A 293 16.81 2.56 3.90
N GLN A 294 17.48 3.45 3.18
CA GLN A 294 18.16 4.62 3.76
C GLN A 294 17.14 5.61 4.34
N ALA A 295 16.05 5.90 3.63
CA ALA A 295 14.96 6.72 4.14
C ALA A 295 14.39 6.15 5.45
N LYS A 296 14.05 4.86 5.45
CA LYS A 296 13.57 4.15 6.67
C LYS A 296 14.57 4.28 7.82
N ARG A 297 15.86 4.07 7.58
CA ARG A 297 16.92 4.16 8.61
C ARG A 297 17.02 5.57 9.20
N VAL A 298 17.05 6.60 8.36
CA VAL A 298 17.18 8.00 8.83
C VAL A 298 15.96 8.39 9.66
N LEU A 299 14.74 8.10 9.19
CA LEU A 299 13.51 8.41 9.91
C LEU A 299 13.39 7.63 11.22
N GLN A 300 13.77 6.35 11.22
CA GLN A 300 13.79 5.51 12.42
C GLN A 300 14.78 6.05 13.46
N ALA A 301 15.99 6.42 13.03
CA ALA A 301 17.02 6.99 13.90
C ALA A 301 16.58 8.32 14.53
N LYS A 302 15.67 9.04 13.86
CA LYS A 302 15.11 10.31 14.31
C LYS A 302 13.77 10.15 15.06
N GLY A 303 13.25 8.92 15.18
CA GLY A 303 12.04 8.62 15.94
C GLY A 303 10.74 9.13 15.29
N VAL A 304 10.74 9.30 13.97
CA VAL A 304 9.62 9.84 13.18
C VAL A 304 9.17 8.91 12.05
N LEU A 305 9.69 7.68 12.00
CA LEU A 305 9.25 6.68 11.01
C LEU A 305 7.73 6.42 11.11
N ASP A 306 7.19 6.36 12.33
CA ASP A 306 5.76 6.14 12.57
C ASP A 306 4.89 7.35 12.22
N ASP A 307 5.50 8.53 12.16
CA ASP A 307 4.88 9.80 11.76
C ASP A 307 5.04 10.07 10.24
N SER A 308 5.67 9.14 9.50
CA SER A 308 6.01 9.28 8.08
C SER A 308 5.27 8.27 7.22
N LEU A 309 4.58 8.74 6.18
CA LEU A 309 4.07 7.89 5.12
C LEU A 309 5.16 7.71 4.06
N ILE A 310 5.55 6.46 3.77
CA ILE A 310 6.43 6.13 2.64
C ILE A 310 5.65 5.29 1.65
N VAL A 311 5.61 5.73 0.38
CA VAL A 311 4.99 4.99 -0.72
C VAL A 311 6.03 4.68 -1.80
N VAL A 312 6.15 3.41 -2.17
CA VAL A 312 7.01 2.95 -3.27
C VAL A 312 6.13 2.39 -4.38
N THR A 313 6.27 2.92 -5.58
CA THR A 313 5.55 2.43 -6.75
C THR A 313 6.37 2.62 -8.03
N ALA A 314 5.75 2.31 -9.17
CA ALA A 314 6.26 2.64 -10.49
C ALA A 314 5.20 3.43 -11.26
N ASP A 315 5.66 4.21 -12.21
CA ASP A 315 4.86 4.88 -13.22
C ASP A 315 4.27 3.88 -14.23
N HIS A 316 5.09 2.94 -14.69
CA HIS A 316 4.73 1.83 -15.59
C HIS A 316 5.74 0.67 -15.52
N SER A 317 5.47 -0.36 -16.31
CA SER A 317 6.34 -1.52 -16.49
C SER A 317 7.16 -1.42 -17.79
N HIS A 318 7.78 -2.53 -18.19
CA HIS A 318 8.52 -2.75 -19.43
C HIS A 318 8.12 -4.11 -20.00
N VAL A 319 8.37 -4.34 -21.30
CA VAL A 319 8.22 -5.68 -21.90
C VAL A 319 9.41 -6.60 -21.54
N PHE A 320 9.86 -6.49 -20.29
CA PHE A 320 10.93 -7.25 -19.66
C PHE A 320 10.37 -8.52 -19.01
N ALA A 321 10.94 -9.66 -19.38
CA ALA A 321 10.60 -10.96 -18.81
C ALA A 321 11.86 -11.71 -18.37
N PHE A 322 11.72 -12.54 -17.33
CA PHE A 322 12.73 -13.51 -16.93
C PHE A 322 12.10 -14.90 -16.74
N GLY A 323 12.75 -15.95 -17.24
CA GLY A 323 12.19 -17.32 -17.31
C GLY A 323 13.24 -18.41 -17.55
N ALA A 324 12.97 -19.32 -18.50
CA ALA A 324 13.88 -20.39 -18.93
C ALA A 324 14.25 -21.46 -17.88
N TYR A 325 13.39 -21.68 -16.89
CA TYR A 325 13.53 -22.73 -15.85
C TYR A 325 14.95 -22.80 -15.24
N SER A 326 15.51 -21.68 -14.79
CA SER A 326 16.82 -21.67 -14.13
C SER A 326 16.80 -22.32 -12.74
N SER A 327 17.83 -23.10 -12.42
CA SER A 327 18.01 -23.65 -11.07
C SER A 327 18.17 -22.53 -10.04
N ARG A 328 17.73 -22.78 -8.81
CA ARG A 328 17.86 -21.82 -7.70
C ARG A 328 19.33 -21.42 -7.50
N GLY A 329 19.61 -20.12 -7.36
CA GLY A 329 20.96 -19.58 -7.23
C GLY A 329 21.67 -19.32 -8.56
N SER A 330 21.05 -19.63 -9.70
CA SER A 330 21.64 -19.32 -11.01
C SER A 330 21.71 -17.81 -11.20
N ASN A 331 22.83 -17.31 -11.74
CA ASN A 331 22.99 -15.90 -12.06
C ASN A 331 21.81 -15.40 -12.92
N ILE A 332 21.07 -14.41 -12.44
CA ILE A 332 19.85 -13.89 -13.09
C ILE A 332 20.11 -13.34 -14.52
N LEU A 333 21.35 -12.91 -14.79
CA LEU A 333 21.78 -12.43 -16.11
C LEU A 333 22.19 -13.58 -17.05
N GLY A 334 22.23 -14.81 -16.56
CA GLY A 334 22.78 -15.97 -17.25
C GLY A 334 21.80 -16.70 -18.16
N PHE A 335 22.15 -17.96 -18.45
CA PHE A 335 21.32 -18.89 -19.20
C PHE A 335 20.45 -19.75 -18.26
N GLY A 336 19.23 -20.04 -18.70
CA GLY A 336 18.34 -20.99 -18.03
C GLY A 336 18.87 -22.41 -18.14
N SER A 337 18.44 -23.30 -17.25
CA SER A 337 18.91 -24.69 -17.25
C SER A 337 17.86 -25.62 -16.63
N LEU A 338 17.13 -26.33 -17.49
CA LEU A 338 16.20 -27.38 -17.10
C LEU A 338 16.91 -28.73 -17.15
N GLU A 339 16.99 -29.45 -16.03
CA GLU A 339 17.64 -30.78 -15.96
C GLU A 339 19.07 -30.81 -16.52
N ASN A 340 19.87 -29.76 -16.26
CA ASN A 340 21.23 -29.56 -16.80
C ASN A 340 21.30 -29.33 -18.32
N LYS A 341 20.17 -29.07 -18.98
CA LYS A 341 20.12 -28.62 -20.37
C LYS A 341 19.81 -27.12 -20.40
N ASN A 342 20.76 -26.35 -20.92
CA ASN A 342 20.62 -24.89 -21.05
C ASN A 342 20.25 -24.42 -22.45
N VAL A 343 19.90 -25.36 -23.34
CA VAL A 343 19.63 -25.10 -24.76
C VAL A 343 18.15 -25.23 -25.08
N SER A 344 17.69 -24.55 -26.13
CA SER A 344 16.32 -24.72 -26.63
C SER A 344 16.15 -26.09 -27.31
N ASP A 345 14.94 -26.61 -27.26
CA ASP A 345 14.53 -27.87 -27.87
C ASP A 345 14.34 -27.77 -29.40
N ILE A 346 14.30 -26.56 -29.95
CA ILE A 346 14.08 -26.28 -31.37
C ILE A 346 15.40 -26.03 -32.10
N ASP A 347 16.20 -25.07 -31.62
CA ASP A 347 17.44 -24.62 -32.28
C ASP A 347 18.72 -25.14 -31.61
N HIS A 348 18.59 -25.79 -30.44
CA HIS A 348 19.70 -26.32 -29.65
C HIS A 348 20.72 -25.25 -29.21
N LEU A 349 20.30 -23.99 -29.08
CA LEU A 349 21.13 -22.89 -28.62
C LEU A 349 20.82 -22.47 -27.18
N PRO A 350 21.81 -21.94 -26.43
CA PRO A 350 21.59 -21.45 -25.07
C PRO A 350 20.41 -20.48 -24.94
N VAL A 351 19.58 -20.65 -23.90
CA VAL A 351 18.40 -19.81 -23.64
C VAL A 351 18.69 -18.84 -22.51
N ASN A 352 18.64 -17.54 -22.78
CA ASN A 352 18.80 -16.50 -21.77
C ASN A 352 17.67 -16.55 -20.74
N ILE A 353 17.99 -16.34 -19.47
CA ILE A 353 16.97 -16.18 -18.43
C ILE A 353 16.16 -14.92 -18.71
N ILE A 354 16.84 -13.82 -19.01
CA ILE A 354 16.23 -12.52 -19.32
C ILE A 354 16.04 -12.36 -20.83
N THR A 355 14.86 -11.88 -21.21
CA THR A 355 14.51 -11.48 -22.59
C THR A 355 13.61 -10.26 -22.58
N TYR A 356 13.53 -9.56 -23.71
CA TYR A 356 12.59 -8.46 -23.93
C TYR A 356 11.63 -8.78 -25.08
N GLY A 357 10.41 -8.24 -25.02
CA GLY A 357 9.44 -8.35 -26.10
C GLY A 357 9.90 -7.60 -27.36
N ASN A 358 10.52 -6.43 -27.22
CA ASN A 358 11.08 -5.65 -28.31
C ASN A 358 12.34 -4.87 -27.86
N GLY A 359 13.12 -4.34 -28.80
CA GLY A 359 14.33 -3.56 -28.50
C GLY A 359 15.49 -3.76 -29.48
N ARG A 360 16.66 -3.24 -29.11
CA ARG A 360 17.82 -3.09 -30.01
C ARG A 360 18.45 -4.42 -30.43
N ASN A 361 18.51 -5.40 -29.53
CA ASN A 361 19.15 -6.69 -29.81
C ASN A 361 18.16 -7.76 -30.29
N SER A 362 17.55 -7.50 -31.45
CA SER A 362 16.58 -8.38 -32.12
C SER A 362 17.16 -9.15 -33.30
N ASN A 363 18.35 -8.75 -33.77
CA ASN A 363 18.88 -9.13 -35.08
C ASN A 363 20.18 -9.93 -35.01
N SER A 364 20.48 -10.56 -33.89
CA SER A 364 21.61 -11.48 -33.84
C SER A 364 21.18 -12.84 -34.41
N SER A 365 21.79 -13.25 -35.52
CA SER A 365 21.83 -14.66 -35.91
C SER A 365 22.34 -15.43 -34.70
N ARG A 366 21.43 -16.03 -33.93
CA ARG A 366 21.79 -16.80 -32.74
C ARG A 366 22.67 -17.94 -33.24
N ASN A 367 23.96 -17.87 -32.95
CA ASN A 367 24.90 -18.95 -33.18
C ASN A 367 25.58 -19.25 -31.84
N ALA A 368 25.75 -20.54 -31.53
CA ALA A 368 26.37 -21.02 -30.31
C ALA A 368 27.70 -20.33 -30.02
N THR A 369 28.55 -20.09 -31.02
CA THR A 369 29.85 -19.42 -30.85
C THR A 369 29.70 -18.00 -30.29
N TYR A 370 28.71 -17.25 -30.79
CA TYR A 370 28.41 -15.91 -30.27
C TYR A 370 27.91 -16.02 -28.82
N LEU A 371 26.87 -16.82 -28.57
CA LEU A 371 26.24 -16.92 -27.24
C LEU A 371 27.21 -17.34 -26.12
N TYR A 372 28.15 -18.24 -26.39
CA TYR A 372 29.16 -18.65 -25.38
C TYR A 372 30.29 -17.64 -25.18
N SER A 373 30.48 -16.67 -26.10
CA SER A 373 31.53 -15.64 -25.98
C SER A 373 31.07 -14.37 -25.24
N ILE A 374 29.75 -14.22 -25.03
CA ILE A 374 29.19 -13.00 -24.45
C ILE A 374 29.37 -13.00 -22.93
N ASN A 375 29.97 -11.93 -22.41
CA ASN A 375 29.95 -11.65 -20.99
C ASN A 375 28.63 -10.96 -20.60
N MET A 376 27.64 -11.74 -20.18
CA MET A 376 26.32 -11.21 -19.78
C MET A 376 26.34 -10.38 -18.49
N ASN A 377 27.46 -10.38 -17.74
CA ASN A 377 27.64 -9.52 -16.58
C ASN A 377 28.21 -8.12 -16.95
N SER A 378 28.55 -7.90 -18.23
CA SER A 378 28.98 -6.59 -18.72
C SER A 378 27.84 -5.58 -18.70
N THR A 379 28.13 -4.32 -18.39
CA THR A 379 27.18 -3.18 -18.50
C THR A 379 26.87 -2.80 -19.96
N ASP A 380 27.65 -3.32 -20.91
CA ASP A 380 27.41 -3.17 -22.35
C ASP A 380 26.64 -4.33 -22.97
N TYR A 381 26.32 -5.36 -22.18
CA TYR A 381 25.53 -6.47 -22.68
C TYR A 381 24.08 -6.04 -22.95
N LEU A 382 23.61 -6.33 -24.16
CA LEU A 382 22.23 -6.15 -24.59
C LEU A 382 21.50 -7.50 -24.56
N ALA A 383 20.42 -7.60 -23.79
CA ALA A 383 19.60 -8.81 -23.76
C ALA A 383 18.82 -9.00 -25.06
N PRO A 384 18.56 -10.25 -25.49
CA PRO A 384 17.81 -10.53 -26.70
C PRO A 384 16.39 -9.97 -26.62
N ALA A 385 15.91 -9.45 -27.74
CA ALA A 385 14.57 -8.93 -27.94
C ALA A 385 13.85 -9.67 -29.08
N ALA A 386 12.55 -9.92 -28.96
CA ALA A 386 11.81 -10.63 -30.01
C ALA A 386 11.54 -9.75 -31.26
N LEU A 387 11.29 -8.45 -31.06
CA LEU A 387 11.01 -7.50 -32.16
C LEU A 387 12.03 -6.35 -32.22
N PRO A 388 12.51 -5.95 -33.41
CA PRO A 388 13.47 -4.86 -33.58
C PRO A 388 12.89 -3.49 -33.28
N MET A 389 13.51 -2.78 -32.33
CA MET A 389 13.24 -1.36 -32.06
C MET A 389 14.50 -0.61 -31.61
N ASN A 390 14.58 0.70 -31.88
CA ASN A 390 15.70 1.54 -31.42
C ASN A 390 15.67 1.81 -29.91
N ALA A 391 14.52 1.62 -29.27
CA ALA A 391 14.34 1.59 -27.84
C ALA A 391 13.25 0.56 -27.55
N GLU A 392 13.41 -0.21 -26.49
CA GLU A 392 12.34 -1.07 -25.99
C GLU A 392 11.12 -0.23 -25.55
N THR A 393 9.91 -0.80 -25.56
CA THR A 393 8.69 -0.10 -25.15
C THR A 393 8.33 -0.39 -23.69
N HIS A 394 7.66 0.55 -23.03
CA HIS A 394 7.03 0.26 -21.75
C HIS A 394 6.06 -0.93 -21.79
N GLY A 395 5.78 -1.49 -20.62
CA GLY A 395 4.76 -2.49 -20.35
C GLY A 395 3.50 -1.85 -19.79
N GLY A 396 2.34 -2.26 -20.31
CA GLY A 396 1.02 -1.73 -19.94
C GLY A 396 0.32 -2.51 -18.83
N GLU A 397 0.98 -3.49 -18.22
CA GLU A 397 0.42 -4.23 -17.09
C GLU A 397 0.50 -3.44 -15.78
N ASP A 398 -0.32 -3.87 -14.82
CA ASP A 398 -0.39 -3.26 -13.50
C ASP A 398 0.96 -3.34 -12.76
N VAL A 399 1.27 -2.30 -11.99
CA VAL A 399 2.52 -2.17 -11.22
C VAL A 399 2.26 -2.18 -9.72
N PRO A 400 3.24 -2.63 -8.89
CA PRO A 400 3.03 -2.69 -7.45
C PRO A 400 3.03 -1.31 -6.80
N VAL A 401 2.22 -1.15 -5.75
CA VAL A 401 2.27 -0.04 -4.79
C VAL A 401 2.53 -0.63 -3.41
N LEU A 402 3.63 -0.23 -2.77
CA LEU A 402 4.07 -0.72 -1.46
C LEU A 402 4.08 0.44 -0.47
N SER A 403 3.62 0.25 0.77
CA SER A 403 3.72 1.31 1.79
C SER A 403 3.79 0.83 3.24
N GLY A 404 4.31 1.72 4.11
CA GLY A 404 4.40 1.50 5.55
C GLY A 404 3.10 1.71 6.32
N TYR A 405 2.21 2.59 5.83
CA TYR A 405 0.96 2.99 6.50
C TYR A 405 -0.23 3.09 5.51
N LEU A 406 -1.44 2.89 6.04
CA LEU A 406 -2.65 2.37 5.39
C LEU A 406 -3.09 3.00 4.03
N LEU A 407 -2.63 2.42 2.92
CA LEU A 407 -3.24 2.60 1.57
C LEU A 407 -4.61 1.89 1.43
N CYS A 408 -4.91 0.91 2.29
CA CYS A 408 -6.05 0.00 2.13
C CYS A 408 -7.45 0.61 2.42
N SER A 409 -7.53 1.77 3.08
CA SER A 409 -8.82 2.48 3.24
C SER A 409 -9.29 3.16 1.95
N PHE A 410 -8.39 3.36 0.98
CA PHE A 410 -8.68 4.09 -0.27
C PHE A 410 -9.31 3.19 -1.34
N ALA A 411 -8.85 1.94 -1.47
CA ALA A 411 -9.50 0.93 -2.30
C ALA A 411 -10.88 0.51 -1.76
N GLN A 412 -11.11 0.55 -0.43
CA GLN A 412 -12.40 0.19 0.18
C GLN A 412 -13.53 1.17 -0.16
N ARG A 413 -13.25 2.47 -0.33
CA ARG A 413 -14.27 3.48 -0.70
C ARG A 413 -14.82 3.25 -2.12
N GLN A 414 -13.98 2.79 -3.05
CA GLN A 414 -14.37 2.50 -4.43
C GLN A 414 -15.32 1.28 -4.52
N TRP A 415 -15.08 0.23 -3.72
CA TRP A 415 -15.99 -0.91 -3.61
C TRP A 415 -17.30 -0.57 -2.87
N GLN A 416 -17.25 0.33 -1.89
CA GLN A 416 -18.45 0.83 -1.20
C GLN A 416 -19.39 1.56 -2.14
N LEU A 417 -18.89 2.42 -3.06
CA LEU A 417 -19.76 3.14 -4.00
C LEU A 417 -20.50 2.19 -4.96
N LEU A 418 -19.80 1.17 -5.49
CA LEU A 418 -20.41 0.12 -6.31
C LEU A 418 -21.43 -0.73 -5.53
N LEU A 419 -21.14 -1.06 -4.27
CA LEU A 419 -22.05 -1.77 -3.38
C LEU A 419 -23.30 -0.91 -3.06
N HIS A 420 -23.11 0.37 -2.76
CA HIS A 420 -24.18 1.35 -2.51
C HIS A 420 -25.10 1.51 -3.74
N LEU A 421 -24.54 1.60 -4.94
CA LEU A 421 -25.31 1.67 -6.19
C LEU A 421 -26.08 0.38 -6.47
N LYS A 422 -25.47 -0.79 -6.22
CA LYS A 422 -26.12 -2.09 -6.37
C LYS A 422 -27.26 -2.27 -5.35
N LEU A 423 -27.08 -1.80 -4.11
CA LEU A 423 -28.09 -1.84 -3.05
C LEU A 423 -29.29 -0.96 -3.38
N ILE A 424 -29.05 0.25 -3.89
CA ILE A 424 -30.11 1.13 -4.39
C ILE A 424 -30.85 0.42 -5.54
N GLN A 425 -30.13 -0.14 -6.52
CA GLN A 425 -30.74 -0.84 -7.66
C GLN A 425 -31.57 -2.08 -7.24
N ILE A 426 -31.11 -2.83 -6.23
CA ILE A 426 -31.81 -3.99 -5.67
C ILE A 426 -33.08 -3.57 -4.92
N GLN A 427 -33.03 -2.51 -4.12
CA GLN A 427 -34.21 -1.96 -3.42
C GLN A 427 -35.31 -1.51 -4.38
N PHE A 428 -34.95 -0.83 -5.47
CA PHE A 428 -35.89 -0.43 -6.51
C PHE A 428 -36.54 -1.62 -7.24
N ALA A 429 -35.88 -2.78 -7.27
CA ALA A 429 -36.45 -4.00 -7.86
C ALA A 429 -37.42 -4.75 -6.92
N HIS A 430 -37.36 -4.51 -5.61
CA HIS A 430 -38.09 -5.27 -4.59
C HIS A 430 -39.30 -4.56 -3.97
N ARG A 431 -39.51 -3.24 -4.19
CA ARG A 431 -40.60 -2.49 -3.56
C ARG A 431 -41.87 -2.38 -4.40
N THR A 432 -43.01 -2.43 -3.72
CA THR A 432 -44.33 -2.25 -4.32
C THR A 432 -44.53 -0.84 -4.85
N GLU A 433 -45.10 -0.78 -6.05
CA GLU A 433 -45.56 0.35 -6.88
C GLU A 433 -46.17 1.59 -6.18
N SER A 434 -46.47 1.55 -4.88
CA SER A 434 -47.11 2.65 -4.12
C SER A 434 -46.13 3.69 -3.55
N GLN A 435 -44.87 3.33 -3.27
CA GLN A 435 -43.92 4.25 -2.61
C GLN A 435 -43.18 5.18 -3.60
N VAL A 436 -42.96 4.73 -4.85
CA VAL A 436 -42.34 5.51 -5.94
C VAL A 436 -43.36 6.44 -6.64
N LYS A 437 -44.66 6.24 -6.42
CA LYS A 437 -45.78 6.86 -7.15
C LYS A 437 -45.90 8.40 -7.04
N ASN A 438 -45.22 9.03 -6.09
CA ASN A 438 -45.38 10.46 -5.75
C ASN A 438 -44.12 11.33 -5.95
N MET A 439 -43.03 10.80 -6.52
CA MET A 439 -41.79 11.57 -6.74
C MET A 439 -41.96 12.52 -7.93
N LYS A 440 -41.72 13.82 -7.72
CA LYS A 440 -41.68 14.84 -8.79
C LYS A 440 -40.22 15.18 -9.08
N VAL A 441 -39.67 14.58 -10.13
CA VAL A 441 -38.26 14.77 -10.50
C VAL A 441 -38.12 16.02 -11.37
N SER A 442 -37.65 17.13 -10.80
CA SER A 442 -37.25 18.32 -11.55
C SER A 442 -35.76 18.34 -11.92
N SER A 443 -34.92 17.56 -11.22
CA SER A 443 -33.49 17.40 -11.48
C SER A 443 -32.93 16.12 -10.82
N LYS A 444 -31.70 15.73 -11.19
CA LYS A 444 -30.97 14.57 -10.62
C LYS A 444 -30.72 14.73 -9.11
N ILE A 445 -30.47 15.94 -8.63
CA ILE A 445 -30.19 16.22 -7.21
C ILE A 445 -31.48 16.19 -6.39
N VAL A 446 -32.54 16.80 -6.91
CA VAL A 446 -33.87 16.75 -6.28
C VAL A 446 -34.35 15.31 -6.14
N PHE A 447 -34.02 14.44 -7.09
CA PHE A 447 -34.28 12.99 -6.99
C PHE A 447 -33.55 12.33 -5.80
N PHE A 448 -32.26 12.59 -5.60
CA PHE A 448 -31.52 12.04 -4.46
C PHE A 448 -31.98 12.64 -3.12
N CYS A 449 -32.27 13.94 -3.08
CA CYS A 449 -32.84 14.60 -1.90
C CYS A 449 -34.21 13.99 -1.53
N ASP A 450 -35.08 13.78 -2.52
CA ASP A 450 -36.40 13.15 -2.33
C ASP A 450 -36.27 11.71 -1.86
N LEU A 451 -35.26 10.96 -2.35
CA LEU A 451 -34.95 9.62 -1.87
C LEU A 451 -34.52 9.63 -0.40
N VAL A 452 -33.62 10.52 0.00
CA VAL A 452 -33.23 10.65 1.42
C VAL A 452 -34.44 10.97 2.30
N MET A 453 -35.34 11.84 1.84
CA MET A 453 -36.56 12.17 2.58
C MET A 453 -37.53 10.98 2.70
N GLN A 454 -37.66 10.16 1.66
CA GLN A 454 -38.49 8.95 1.71
C GLN A 454 -37.90 7.85 2.60
N PHE A 455 -36.59 7.60 2.49
CA PHE A 455 -35.90 6.57 3.25
C PHE A 455 -35.61 6.99 4.69
N ARG A 456 -35.78 8.26 5.08
CA ARG A 456 -35.71 8.70 6.48
C ARG A 456 -36.66 7.90 7.39
N GLY A 457 -37.85 7.54 6.90
CA GLY A 457 -38.82 6.73 7.66
C GLY A 457 -38.31 5.33 8.00
N ALA A 458 -37.28 4.84 7.30
CA ALA A 458 -36.63 3.56 7.59
C ALA A 458 -35.86 3.56 8.92
N LEU A 459 -35.53 4.73 9.46
CA LEU A 459 -34.92 4.83 10.78
C LEU A 459 -35.88 4.42 11.91
N ALA A 460 -37.18 4.34 11.62
CA ALA A 460 -38.22 3.90 12.56
C ALA A 460 -38.60 2.42 12.41
N ASN A 461 -38.06 1.71 11.41
CA ASN A 461 -38.34 0.29 11.14
C ASN A 461 -37.06 -0.54 11.23
N ASP A 462 -37.14 -1.78 11.73
CA ASP A 462 -36.00 -2.72 11.87
C ASP A 462 -35.50 -3.31 10.53
N ASP A 463 -35.86 -2.72 9.38
CA ASP A 463 -35.44 -3.20 8.06
C ASP A 463 -34.00 -2.75 7.75
N GLU A 464 -33.05 -3.67 7.96
CA GLU A 464 -31.61 -3.45 7.77
C GLU A 464 -31.27 -2.99 6.34
N LEU A 465 -32.05 -3.42 5.32
CA LEU A 465 -31.80 -3.04 3.93
C LEU A 465 -32.20 -1.58 3.65
N ASP A 466 -33.28 -1.09 4.26
CA ASP A 466 -33.67 0.31 4.14
C ASP A 466 -32.71 1.23 4.89
N GLN A 467 -32.23 0.82 6.08
CA GLN A 467 -31.23 1.56 6.85
C GLN A 467 -29.89 1.67 6.11
N LEU A 468 -29.48 0.59 5.44
CA LEU A 468 -28.27 0.57 4.61
C LEU A 468 -28.42 1.45 3.36
N THR A 469 -29.62 1.47 2.77
CA THR A 469 -29.95 2.32 1.61
C THR A 469 -29.96 3.80 1.97
N LEU A 470 -30.52 4.17 3.13
CA LEU A 470 -30.44 5.55 3.62
C LEU A 470 -28.99 5.98 3.85
N THR A 471 -28.18 5.11 4.45
CA THR A 471 -26.74 5.37 4.69
C THR A 471 -25.98 5.57 3.38
N ALA A 472 -26.28 4.74 2.37
CA ALA A 472 -25.74 4.87 1.03
C ALA A 472 -26.11 6.21 0.37
N LEU A 473 -27.39 6.59 0.43
CA LEU A 473 -27.90 7.85 -0.13
C LEU A 473 -27.26 9.06 0.55
N MET A 474 -27.11 9.03 1.87
CA MET A 474 -26.48 10.11 2.65
C MET A 474 -25.00 10.28 2.31
N ASN A 475 -24.26 9.19 2.08
CA ASN A 475 -22.86 9.26 1.67
C ASN A 475 -22.69 9.79 0.23
N ILE A 476 -23.62 9.44 -0.67
CA ILE A 476 -23.65 9.97 -2.04
C ILE A 476 -23.90 11.48 -2.00
N ILE A 477 -24.90 11.94 -1.25
CA ILE A 477 -25.18 13.38 -1.17
C ILE A 477 -24.06 14.14 -0.46
N TRP A 478 -23.42 13.56 0.56
CA TRP A 478 -22.23 14.16 1.16
C TRP A 478 -21.10 14.31 0.14
N SER A 479 -20.86 13.30 -0.70
CA SER A 479 -19.85 13.38 -1.76
C SER A 479 -20.18 14.45 -2.80
N ILE A 480 -21.45 14.55 -3.20
CA ILE A 480 -21.95 15.54 -4.16
C ILE A 480 -21.87 16.96 -3.58
N SER A 481 -22.06 17.13 -2.27
CA SER A 481 -22.02 18.43 -1.61
C SER A 481 -20.66 19.13 -1.62
N PHE A 482 -19.59 18.44 -2.04
CA PHE A 482 -18.25 19.03 -2.23
C PHE A 482 -18.07 19.72 -3.59
N HIS A 483 -19.01 19.56 -4.51
CA HIS A 483 -18.90 20.12 -5.85
C HIS A 483 -19.71 21.41 -5.95
N ASP A 484 -19.06 22.52 -6.30
CA ASP A 484 -19.65 23.86 -6.29
C ASP A 484 -20.93 23.95 -7.15
N ASP A 485 -20.96 23.26 -8.30
CA ASP A 485 -22.11 23.17 -9.20
C ASP A 485 -23.41 22.66 -8.55
N TYR A 486 -23.30 21.97 -7.41
CA TYR A 486 -24.42 21.31 -6.73
C TYR A 486 -24.79 21.96 -5.40
N VAL A 487 -23.94 22.85 -4.88
CA VAL A 487 -24.13 23.53 -3.59
C VAL A 487 -25.39 24.38 -3.61
N ASP A 488 -25.58 25.22 -4.63
CA ASP A 488 -26.74 26.12 -4.73
C ASP A 488 -28.06 25.35 -4.83
N GLU A 489 -28.06 24.23 -5.56
CA GLU A 489 -29.24 23.40 -5.73
C GLU A 489 -29.62 22.68 -4.43
N LEU A 490 -28.64 22.15 -3.69
CA LEU A 490 -28.84 21.56 -2.36
C LEU A 490 -29.34 22.59 -1.35
N LYS A 491 -28.76 23.80 -1.35
CA LYS A 491 -29.18 24.93 -0.49
C LYS A 491 -30.61 25.38 -0.78
N SER A 492 -31.01 25.38 -2.04
CA SER A 492 -32.35 25.80 -2.46
C SER A 492 -33.46 24.83 -1.99
N ASN A 493 -33.11 23.58 -1.63
CA ASN A 493 -34.07 22.59 -1.17
C ASN A 493 -34.31 22.67 0.35
N ALA A 494 -35.20 23.59 0.75
CA ALA A 494 -35.52 23.83 2.16
C ALA A 494 -36.00 22.58 2.92
N LYS A 495 -36.73 21.67 2.26
CA LYS A 495 -37.20 20.42 2.88
C LYS A 495 -36.05 19.46 3.16
N PHE A 496 -35.11 19.36 2.22
CA PHE A 496 -33.88 18.60 2.40
C PHE A 496 -33.05 19.18 3.56
N LEU A 497 -32.80 20.49 3.59
CA LEU A 497 -32.02 21.12 4.68
C LEU A 497 -32.66 20.91 6.07
N ILE A 498 -33.98 21.07 6.19
CA ILE A 498 -34.71 20.77 7.44
C ILE A 498 -34.53 19.30 7.82
N THR A 499 -34.60 18.40 6.84
CA THR A 499 -34.41 16.96 7.05
C THR A 499 -33.01 16.65 7.55
N ILE A 500 -31.98 17.19 6.92
CA ILE A 500 -30.57 17.00 7.32
C ILE A 500 -30.30 17.61 8.70
N LYS A 501 -30.78 18.84 8.98
CA LYS A 501 -30.66 19.47 10.30
C LYS A 501 -31.33 18.65 11.40
N SER A 502 -32.51 18.07 11.12
CA SER A 502 -33.22 17.20 12.05
C SER A 502 -32.58 15.82 12.25
N LEU A 503 -31.66 15.40 11.38
CA LEU A 503 -30.87 14.19 11.60
C LEU A 503 -29.69 14.49 12.54
N VAL A 504 -29.21 15.73 12.60
CA VAL A 504 -28.09 16.16 13.46
C VAL A 504 -28.55 16.50 14.88
N ASN A 505 -29.69 17.17 15.04
CA ASN A 505 -30.23 17.56 16.33
C ASN A 505 -31.04 16.42 16.96
N ASP A 506 -30.65 15.97 18.14
CA ASP A 506 -31.32 14.93 18.95
C ASP A 506 -32.70 15.34 19.49
N ASP A 507 -33.57 15.94 18.67
CA ASP A 507 -34.89 16.45 19.07
C ASP A 507 -35.94 15.33 19.27
N GLY A 508 -35.52 14.16 19.75
CA GLY A 508 -36.33 12.93 19.82
C GLY A 508 -36.07 12.08 21.07
N GLU A 509 -35.85 12.72 22.23
CA GLU A 509 -35.55 12.14 23.55
C GLU A 509 -36.62 11.21 24.19
N ALA A 510 -37.42 10.47 23.43
CA ALA A 510 -38.32 9.46 24.02
C ALA A 510 -38.54 8.18 23.20
N TRP A 511 -38.04 8.11 21.96
CA TRP A 511 -38.21 6.92 21.11
C TRP A 511 -36.90 6.13 20.88
N VAL A 512 -35.75 6.76 21.16
CA VAL A 512 -34.43 6.26 20.73
C VAL A 512 -33.86 5.16 21.65
N GLU A 513 -34.29 5.07 22.91
CA GLU A 513 -33.79 4.01 23.81
C GLU A 513 -34.32 2.61 23.48
N GLN A 514 -35.43 2.49 22.75
CA GLN A 514 -36.04 1.18 22.47
C GLN A 514 -35.69 0.62 21.08
N TYR A 515 -35.17 1.43 20.17
CA TYR A 515 -34.76 1.02 18.82
C TYR A 515 -33.60 1.90 18.36
N VAL A 516 -32.35 1.43 18.44
CA VAL A 516 -31.16 2.12 17.92
C VAL A 516 -30.75 1.47 16.60
N PRO A 517 -31.00 2.09 15.43
CA PRO A 517 -30.55 1.57 14.14
C PRO A 517 -29.02 1.47 14.08
N LYS A 518 -28.51 0.30 13.66
CA LYS A 518 -27.09 -0.06 13.54
C LYS A 518 -26.26 1.02 12.81
N HIS A 519 -26.87 1.75 11.87
CA HIS A 519 -26.25 2.74 10.99
C HIS A 519 -26.52 4.23 11.32
N MET A 520 -27.29 4.55 12.37
CA MET A 520 -27.70 5.94 12.68
C MET A 520 -26.49 6.87 12.88
N SER A 521 -25.41 6.41 13.50
CA SER A 521 -24.20 7.24 13.69
C SER A 521 -23.54 7.65 12.38
N LEU A 522 -23.60 6.81 11.34
CA LEU A 522 -23.05 7.12 10.02
C LEU A 522 -23.91 8.14 9.28
N VAL A 523 -25.23 7.98 9.37
CA VAL A 523 -26.20 8.94 8.82
C VAL A 523 -26.05 10.32 9.46
N LYS A 524 -25.87 10.39 10.79
CA LYS A 524 -25.58 11.64 11.50
C LYS A 524 -24.28 12.29 11.05
N LYS A 525 -23.19 11.52 10.92
CA LYS A 525 -21.91 12.04 10.44
C LYS A 525 -21.99 12.59 9.01
N ALA A 526 -22.64 11.86 8.10
CA ALA A 526 -22.86 12.34 6.74
C ALA A 526 -23.74 13.59 6.72
N ALA A 527 -24.79 13.66 7.56
CA ALA A 527 -25.64 14.84 7.71
C ALA A 527 -24.86 16.07 8.19
N THR A 528 -24.03 15.93 9.22
CA THR A 528 -23.14 17.00 9.71
C THR A 528 -22.18 17.46 8.63
N GLY A 529 -21.57 16.53 7.89
CA GLY A 529 -20.66 16.84 6.80
C GLY A 529 -21.34 17.56 5.63
N ILE A 530 -22.57 17.19 5.30
CA ILE A 530 -23.39 17.90 4.30
C ILE A 530 -23.66 19.34 4.76
N LEU A 531 -24.11 19.57 6.00
CA LEU A 531 -24.38 20.92 6.49
C LEU A 531 -23.13 21.79 6.54
N TRP A 532 -21.99 21.21 6.92
CA TRP A 532 -20.70 21.89 6.91
C TRP A 532 -20.30 22.35 5.50
N ASN A 533 -20.39 21.46 4.52
CA ASN A 533 -20.05 21.79 3.13
C ASN A 533 -21.01 22.82 2.53
N LEU A 534 -22.25 22.85 3.00
CA LEU A 534 -23.23 23.86 2.62
C LEU A 534 -23.12 25.14 3.46
N ASP A 535 -22.14 25.29 4.36
CA ASP A 535 -21.98 26.50 5.19
C ASP A 535 -23.27 26.87 5.96
N GLU A 536 -24.00 25.85 6.42
CA GLU A 536 -25.23 25.99 7.19
C GLU A 536 -24.94 25.79 8.69
N ASP A 537 -25.34 26.74 9.54
CA ASP A 537 -25.01 26.78 10.97
C ASP A 537 -25.23 25.44 11.70
N ASN A 538 -24.19 24.98 12.41
CA ASN A 538 -24.24 23.82 13.30
C ASN A 538 -24.58 24.28 14.73
N PRO A 539 -25.73 23.87 15.31
CA PRO A 539 -26.16 24.33 16.63
C PRO A 539 -25.32 23.81 17.80
N ALA A 540 -24.36 22.90 17.59
CA ALA A 540 -23.47 22.38 18.64
C ALA A 540 -22.46 23.42 19.21
N ARG A 541 -22.46 24.67 18.73
CA ARG A 541 -21.45 25.69 19.08
C ARG A 541 -21.89 26.73 20.12
N ALA A 542 -22.80 26.40 21.02
CA ALA A 542 -23.10 27.23 22.17
C ALA A 542 -23.01 26.43 23.48
N ILE A 543 -21.97 26.67 24.30
CA ILE A 543 -22.01 26.88 25.77
C ILE A 543 -20.59 27.03 26.39
N ARG A 544 -20.34 28.28 26.82
CA ARG A 544 -19.61 28.88 27.96
C ARG A 544 -18.30 28.34 28.59
N VAL A 545 -17.38 29.32 28.68
CA VAL A 545 -16.23 29.57 29.58
C VAL A 545 -16.57 29.50 31.08
N VAL A 546 -15.72 28.86 31.90
CA VAL A 546 -15.54 29.13 33.36
C VAL A 546 -14.06 28.93 33.77
N GLU A 547 -13.55 29.85 34.59
CA GLU A 547 -12.18 29.99 35.14
C GLU A 547 -11.76 28.90 36.17
N PRO A 548 -10.44 28.76 36.49
CA PRO A 548 -9.94 27.74 37.42
C PRO A 548 -9.64 28.25 38.84
N LEU A 549 -9.63 27.35 39.84
CA LEU A 549 -8.79 27.26 41.08
C LEU A 549 -9.44 26.28 42.11
N PRO A 550 -8.75 25.75 43.16
CA PRO A 550 -7.31 25.54 43.40
C PRO A 550 -6.93 24.11 43.87
N THR A 551 -5.62 23.88 43.92
CA THR A 551 -4.86 22.68 44.31
C THR A 551 -4.94 22.33 45.81
N VAL A 552 -4.99 21.03 46.14
CA VAL A 552 -4.67 20.50 47.50
C VAL A 552 -3.58 19.44 47.39
N VAL A 553 -2.50 19.67 48.16
CA VAL A 553 -1.32 18.80 48.33
C VAL A 553 -1.47 18.01 49.63
N VAL A 554 -1.28 16.68 49.64
CA VAL A 554 -0.78 15.95 50.84
C VAL A 554 0.10 14.75 50.47
N GLN A 555 1.37 14.92 50.81
CA GLN A 555 2.47 14.06 51.27
C GLN A 555 2.47 12.52 51.18
N THR A 556 3.69 12.08 50.83
CA THR A 556 4.33 10.76 50.85
C THR A 556 4.42 10.11 52.24
N ASN A 557 4.28 8.79 52.32
CA ASN A 557 4.93 7.96 53.35
C ASN A 557 5.24 6.54 52.84
N ARG A 558 6.50 6.12 53.03
CA ARG A 558 6.92 4.69 53.02
C ARG A 558 6.50 4.03 54.33
N PRO A 559 6.22 2.71 54.30
CA PRO A 559 6.64 1.86 55.43
C PRO A 559 7.44 0.62 55.02
N SER A 560 8.15 0.15 56.02
CA SER A 560 9.17 -0.89 56.12
C SER A 560 8.66 -2.34 56.21
N THR A 561 9.52 -3.27 55.79
CA THR A 561 9.71 -4.69 56.19
C THR A 561 8.73 -5.35 57.20
N ALA A 562 8.07 -6.46 56.79
CA ALA A 562 8.05 -7.76 57.49
C ALA A 562 7.17 -8.83 56.80
N THR A 563 7.58 -10.11 56.97
CA THR A 563 6.90 -11.42 56.79
C THR A 563 6.74 -12.03 55.38
N VAL A 564 7.66 -12.94 55.04
CA VAL A 564 7.54 -13.92 53.93
C VAL A 564 6.50 -14.99 54.31
N LYS A 565 5.34 -14.95 53.66
CA LYS A 565 4.41 -16.09 53.59
C LYS A 565 4.86 -17.03 52.46
N ASN A 566 4.94 -18.34 52.73
CA ASN A 566 5.14 -19.40 51.74
C ASN A 566 4.19 -19.23 50.56
N LYS A 567 4.70 -18.74 49.42
CA LYS A 567 3.91 -18.56 48.20
C LYS A 567 3.77 -19.92 47.52
N ARG A 568 2.55 -20.47 47.46
CA ARG A 568 2.24 -21.67 46.65
C ARG A 568 2.53 -21.37 45.18
N MET A 569 3.11 -22.33 44.47
CA MET A 569 3.39 -22.18 43.04
C MET A 569 2.09 -22.29 42.25
N ARG A 570 1.80 -21.29 41.43
CA ARG A 570 0.65 -21.31 40.52
C ARG A 570 1.00 -22.14 39.30
N VAL A 571 0.25 -23.20 39.05
CA VAL A 571 0.51 -24.12 37.93
C VAL A 571 -0.75 -24.25 37.09
N MET A 572 -0.63 -23.99 35.80
CA MET A 572 -1.69 -24.24 34.84
C MET A 572 -1.46 -25.58 34.15
N VAL A 573 -2.52 -26.38 34.04
CA VAL A 573 -2.52 -27.62 33.23
C VAL A 573 -3.28 -27.37 31.95
N SER A 574 -2.56 -27.48 30.84
CA SER A 574 -3.09 -27.30 29.49
C SER A 574 -3.12 -28.66 28.81
N TYR A 575 -4.29 -29.02 28.27
CA TYR A 575 -4.57 -30.34 27.70
C TYR A 575 -5.61 -30.26 26.58
N SER A 576 -5.73 -31.33 25.80
CA SER A 576 -6.84 -31.47 24.85
C SER A 576 -8.03 -32.09 25.56
N HIS A 577 -9.26 -31.65 25.29
CA HIS A 577 -10.47 -32.26 25.86
C HIS A 577 -10.56 -33.79 25.62
N ALA A 578 -9.88 -34.33 24.62
CA ALA A 578 -9.77 -35.78 24.40
C ALA A 578 -8.99 -36.51 25.52
N ASP A 579 -8.21 -35.79 26.32
CA ASP A 579 -7.36 -36.29 27.41
C ASP A 579 -7.89 -35.88 28.81
N THR A 580 -9.18 -35.50 28.91
CA THR A 580 -9.83 -35.04 30.15
C THR A 580 -9.64 -36.00 31.32
N ASP A 581 -9.83 -37.31 31.10
CA ASP A 581 -9.70 -38.33 32.16
C ASP A 581 -8.29 -38.34 32.78
N PHE A 582 -7.26 -38.25 31.94
CA PHE A 582 -5.87 -38.20 32.41
C PHE A 582 -5.55 -36.86 33.08
N CYS A 583 -6.11 -35.76 32.57
CA CYS A 583 -5.99 -34.45 33.17
C CYS A 583 -6.55 -34.44 34.60
N HIS A 584 -7.77 -34.96 34.80
CA HIS A 584 -8.39 -35.10 36.12
C HIS A 584 -7.51 -35.93 37.06
N GLN A 585 -7.04 -37.10 36.60
CA GLN A 585 -6.18 -37.98 37.40
C GLN A 585 -4.88 -37.27 37.83
N LEU A 586 -4.28 -36.48 36.95
CA LEU A 586 -3.05 -35.74 37.23
C LEU A 586 -3.29 -34.58 38.20
N VAL A 587 -4.38 -33.83 38.01
CA VAL A 587 -4.77 -32.71 38.87
C VAL A 587 -5.06 -33.21 40.29
N ASP A 588 -5.86 -34.26 40.45
CA ASP A 588 -6.14 -34.90 41.75
C ASP A 588 -4.86 -35.32 42.48
N ALA A 589 -3.87 -35.81 41.74
CA ALA A 589 -2.59 -36.23 42.30
C ALA A 589 -1.73 -35.03 42.73
N LEU A 590 -1.72 -33.95 41.94
CA LEU A 590 -1.00 -32.71 42.27
C LEU A 590 -1.65 -31.93 43.42
N GLU A 591 -2.98 -31.97 43.55
CA GLU A 591 -3.71 -31.35 44.67
C GLU A 591 -3.38 -32.01 46.01
N LYS A 592 -3.23 -33.34 46.03
CA LYS A 592 -2.86 -34.11 47.24
C LYS A 592 -1.51 -33.71 47.84
N GLU A 593 -0.60 -33.20 47.02
CA GLU A 593 0.71 -32.70 47.49
C GLU A 593 0.56 -31.38 48.28
N ASN A 594 -0.55 -30.64 48.10
CA ASN A 594 -0.89 -29.40 48.81
C ASN A 594 0.16 -28.26 48.67
N LEU A 595 0.94 -28.29 47.58
CA LEU A 595 2.03 -27.35 47.28
C LEU A 595 1.67 -26.34 46.18
N PHE A 596 0.65 -26.61 45.37
CA PHE A 596 0.32 -25.85 44.17
C PHE A 596 -1.04 -25.14 44.28
N ASP A 597 -1.16 -24.06 43.52
CA ASP A 597 -2.42 -23.41 43.19
C ASP A 597 -2.71 -23.72 41.71
N LEU A 598 -3.61 -24.68 41.47
CA LEU A 598 -3.82 -25.27 40.15
C LEU A 598 -4.91 -24.54 39.38
N TRP A 599 -4.64 -24.27 38.10
CA TRP A 599 -5.64 -23.79 37.17
C TRP A 599 -5.88 -24.79 36.04
N VAL A 600 -7.14 -25.10 35.78
CA VAL A 600 -7.60 -26.00 34.70
C VAL A 600 -8.99 -25.53 34.23
N ASP A 601 -9.27 -25.66 32.94
CA ASP A 601 -10.47 -25.08 32.30
C ASP A 601 -11.81 -25.63 32.79
N PHE A 602 -11.91 -26.93 33.11
CA PHE A 602 -13.14 -27.54 33.60
C PHE A 602 -13.56 -27.05 34.99
N ALA A 603 -12.68 -26.37 35.73
CA ALA A 603 -13.02 -25.75 37.01
C ALA A 603 -13.72 -24.38 36.87
N TYR A 604 -13.77 -23.78 35.67
CA TYR A 604 -14.24 -22.40 35.43
C TYR A 604 -15.28 -22.26 34.29
N CYS A 605 -16.05 -23.31 33.99
CA CYS A 605 -16.88 -23.44 32.78
C CYS A 605 -18.17 -22.57 32.70
N HIS A 606 -18.20 -21.32 33.19
CA HIS A 606 -19.43 -20.49 33.25
C HIS A 606 -19.27 -19.00 32.87
N THR A 607 -18.41 -18.64 31.91
CA THR A 607 -18.32 -17.26 31.39
C THR A 607 -18.34 -17.21 29.87
N GLU A 608 -18.85 -16.11 29.31
CA GLU A 608 -19.06 -15.93 27.86
C GLU A 608 -17.73 -15.85 27.05
N ASP A 609 -16.56 -15.73 27.71
CA ASP A 609 -15.22 -15.62 27.08
C ASP A 609 -14.12 -16.48 27.77
N LEU A 610 -14.19 -17.81 27.56
CA LEU A 610 -13.23 -18.81 28.07
C LEU A 610 -11.75 -18.51 27.75
N TRP A 611 -11.45 -17.81 26.64
CA TRP A 611 -10.07 -17.48 26.26
C TRP A 611 -9.44 -16.39 27.14
N GLU A 612 -10.23 -15.44 27.63
CA GLU A 612 -9.69 -14.42 28.53
C GLU A 612 -9.24 -15.07 29.85
N GLU A 613 -10.02 -16.02 30.35
CA GLU A 613 -9.67 -16.78 31.55
C GLU A 613 -8.42 -17.65 31.36
N ILE A 614 -8.32 -18.36 30.23
CA ILE A 614 -7.11 -19.12 29.87
C ILE A 614 -5.89 -18.19 29.77
N GLY A 615 -6.03 -17.03 29.11
CA GLY A 615 -4.97 -16.04 28.98
C GLY A 615 -4.51 -15.53 30.35
N GLN A 616 -5.45 -15.13 31.20
CA GLN A 616 -5.17 -14.70 32.57
C GLN A 616 -4.55 -15.82 33.41
N ALA A 617 -4.96 -17.07 33.21
CA ALA A 617 -4.38 -18.22 33.89
C ALA A 617 -2.92 -18.45 33.48
N ILE A 618 -2.61 -18.36 32.18
CA ILE A 618 -1.22 -18.43 31.68
C ILE A 618 -0.41 -17.29 32.28
N GLU A 619 -0.91 -16.05 32.28
CA GLU A 619 -0.23 -14.86 32.82
C GLU A 619 -0.03 -14.91 34.34
N LYS A 620 -0.95 -15.54 35.09
CA LYS A 620 -0.84 -15.70 36.54
C LYS A 620 0.00 -16.92 36.93
N SER A 621 0.12 -17.94 36.08
CA SER A 621 0.85 -19.16 36.40
C SER A 621 2.37 -18.96 36.42
N ASP A 622 3.03 -19.59 37.39
CA ASP A 622 4.48 -19.62 37.51
C ASP A 622 5.10 -20.69 36.59
N VAL A 623 4.39 -21.82 36.38
CA VAL A 623 4.76 -22.89 35.43
C VAL A 623 3.52 -23.43 34.69
N ILE A 624 3.66 -23.75 33.41
CA ILE A 624 2.60 -24.36 32.61
C ILE A 624 2.96 -25.82 32.27
N LEU A 625 2.05 -26.75 32.51
CA LEU A 625 2.19 -28.16 32.13
C LEU A 625 1.42 -28.40 30.83
N PHE A 626 2.12 -28.81 29.77
CA PHE A 626 1.47 -29.16 28.51
C PHE A 626 1.34 -30.68 28.37
N LEU A 627 0.12 -31.20 28.29
CA LEU A 627 -0.13 -32.64 28.15
C LEU A 627 0.05 -33.09 26.70
N MET A 628 1.23 -33.60 26.37
CA MET A 628 1.64 -33.96 25.02
C MET A 628 0.98 -35.26 24.55
N THR A 629 0.01 -35.12 23.66
CA THR A 629 -0.65 -36.21 22.91
C THR A 629 -0.82 -35.82 21.44
N LYS A 630 -1.27 -36.78 20.63
CA LYS A 630 -1.63 -36.52 19.22
C LYS A 630 -2.78 -35.52 19.13
N ASP A 631 -3.79 -35.67 19.97
CA ASP A 631 -4.94 -34.76 20.04
C ASP A 631 -4.53 -33.36 20.50
N TYR A 632 -3.58 -33.25 21.42
CA TYR A 632 -2.97 -31.96 21.80
C TYR A 632 -2.21 -31.31 20.63
N GLN A 633 -1.47 -32.11 19.84
CA GLN A 633 -0.79 -31.62 18.64
C GLN A 633 -1.75 -31.18 17.53
N ASP A 634 -2.93 -31.79 17.45
CA ASP A 634 -3.90 -31.50 16.41
C ASP A 634 -4.93 -30.43 16.87
N SER A 635 -4.99 -30.13 18.18
CA SER A 635 -5.86 -29.11 18.76
C SER A 635 -5.35 -27.69 18.51
N LYS A 636 -6.24 -26.87 17.91
CA LYS A 636 -5.96 -25.44 17.64
C LYS A 636 -5.84 -24.63 18.93
N SER A 637 -6.66 -24.91 19.94
CA SER A 637 -6.63 -24.21 21.24
C SER A 637 -5.35 -24.51 22.00
N CYS A 638 -4.98 -25.80 22.10
CA CYS A 638 -3.71 -26.21 22.73
C CYS A 638 -2.49 -25.61 22.03
N ARG A 639 -2.55 -25.47 20.69
CA ARG A 639 -1.51 -24.76 19.92
C ARG A 639 -1.39 -23.30 20.31
N GLN A 640 -2.51 -22.59 20.42
CA GLN A 640 -2.53 -21.20 20.85
C GLN A 640 -1.96 -21.03 22.26
N GLU A 641 -2.28 -21.92 23.21
CA GLU A 641 -1.73 -21.90 24.57
C GLU A 641 -0.20 -22.08 24.60
N VAL A 642 0.34 -23.00 23.77
CA VAL A 642 1.80 -23.17 23.63
C VAL A 642 2.46 -21.93 23.02
N MET A 643 1.87 -21.36 21.96
CA MET A 643 2.43 -20.16 21.32
C MET A 643 2.40 -18.97 22.28
N TYR A 644 1.29 -18.75 22.98
CA TYR A 644 1.16 -17.64 23.92
C TYR A 644 2.10 -17.79 25.12
N THR A 645 2.20 -18.99 25.69
CA THR A 645 3.11 -19.26 26.81
C THR A 645 4.58 -19.11 26.39
N LYS A 646 5.00 -19.71 25.27
CA LYS A 646 6.42 -19.77 24.86
C LYS A 646 6.87 -18.53 24.09
N ASP A 647 6.11 -18.13 23.08
CA ASP A 647 6.53 -17.14 22.10
C ASP A 647 6.17 -15.72 22.54
N SER A 648 5.00 -15.53 23.16
CA SER A 648 4.55 -14.22 23.65
C SER A 648 5.11 -13.92 25.04
N LEU A 649 4.89 -14.80 26.03
CA LEU A 649 5.23 -14.51 27.43
C LEU A 649 6.58 -15.09 27.88
N LYS A 650 7.22 -15.96 27.06
CA LYS A 650 8.48 -16.66 27.37
C LYS A 650 8.45 -17.36 28.74
N LYS A 651 7.27 -17.84 29.14
CA LYS A 651 7.03 -18.46 30.44
C LYS A 651 7.61 -19.87 30.51
N ARG A 652 7.89 -20.30 31.73
CA ARG A 652 8.38 -21.65 32.00
C ARG A 652 7.25 -22.65 31.77
N PHE A 653 7.54 -23.66 30.97
CA PHE A 653 6.63 -24.78 30.73
C PHE A 653 7.37 -26.11 30.84
N ILE A 654 6.62 -27.17 31.14
CA ILE A 654 7.10 -28.55 31.20
C ILE A 654 6.24 -29.41 30.27
N PRO A 655 6.83 -30.02 29.24
CA PRO A 655 6.13 -30.99 28.40
C PRO A 655 5.91 -32.30 29.18
N VAL A 656 4.65 -32.72 29.26
CA VAL A 656 4.21 -33.94 29.94
C VAL A 656 3.71 -34.94 28.89
N TYR A 657 4.55 -35.90 28.51
CA TYR A 657 4.17 -36.94 27.54
C TYR A 657 3.27 -37.98 28.20
N VAL A 658 1.99 -37.98 27.80
CA VAL A 658 0.96 -38.84 28.39
C VAL A 658 1.08 -40.29 27.90
N LYS A 659 1.27 -40.48 26.59
CA LYS A 659 1.38 -41.81 25.95
C LYS A 659 2.84 -42.18 25.69
N ARG A 660 3.18 -43.46 25.90
CA ARG A 660 4.55 -43.99 25.81
C ARG A 660 5.20 -43.75 24.44
N ASP A 661 4.43 -43.83 23.36
CA ASP A 661 4.96 -43.84 21.99
C ASP A 661 4.74 -42.52 21.25
N PHE A 662 4.13 -41.53 21.91
CA PHE A 662 3.97 -40.22 21.30
C PHE A 662 5.31 -39.46 21.27
N VAL A 663 5.62 -38.92 20.10
CA VAL A 663 6.75 -38.01 19.87
C VAL A 663 6.19 -36.79 19.18
N ALA A 664 6.38 -35.61 19.79
CA ALA A 664 5.94 -34.36 19.21
C ALA A 664 6.67 -34.13 17.88
N SER A 665 5.92 -33.87 16.82
CA SER A 665 6.44 -33.68 15.45
C SER A 665 5.85 -32.41 14.83
N GLY A 666 6.38 -31.98 13.69
CA GLY A 666 5.92 -30.76 13.01
C GLY A 666 6.01 -29.53 13.92
N TRP A 667 4.92 -28.74 13.99
CA TRP A 667 4.88 -27.49 14.73
C TRP A 667 5.16 -27.67 16.23
N LEU A 668 4.61 -28.72 16.85
CA LEU A 668 4.75 -29.00 18.28
C LEU A 668 6.18 -29.44 18.59
N GLY A 669 6.74 -30.31 17.75
CA GLY A 669 8.13 -30.78 17.87
C GLY A 669 9.14 -29.65 17.82
N VAL A 670 9.05 -28.74 16.82
CA VAL A 670 9.95 -27.58 16.67
C VAL A 670 9.84 -26.62 17.86
N ARG A 671 8.65 -26.47 18.43
CA ARG A 671 8.38 -25.49 19.48
C ARG A 671 8.56 -26.04 20.90
N ILE A 672 8.64 -27.34 21.10
CA ILE A 672 8.75 -27.94 22.44
C ILE A 672 10.16 -28.50 22.73
N VAL A 673 11.14 -28.25 21.85
CA VAL A 673 12.55 -28.59 22.09
C VAL A 673 13.07 -27.84 23.34
N GLY A 674 13.24 -28.59 24.44
CA GLY A 674 13.79 -28.12 25.70
C GLY A 674 14.35 -29.30 26.51
N PRO A 675 15.34 -29.07 27.39
CA PRO A 675 16.09 -30.15 28.04
C PRO A 675 15.31 -30.90 29.14
N GLN A 676 14.15 -30.38 29.57
CA GLN A 676 13.35 -30.95 30.66
C GLN A 676 11.94 -31.30 30.16
N TYR A 677 11.60 -32.58 30.21
CA TYR A 677 10.27 -33.12 29.96
C TYR A 677 10.06 -34.32 30.89
N ILE A 678 8.80 -34.68 31.13
CA ILE A 678 8.47 -35.93 31.81
C ILE A 678 7.63 -36.82 30.91
N ARG A 679 7.75 -38.14 31.07
CA ARG A 679 6.98 -39.12 30.29
C ARG A 679 6.29 -40.12 31.21
N PHE A 680 4.97 -40.12 31.16
CA PHE A 680 4.12 -41.12 31.78
C PHE A 680 4.07 -42.40 30.93
N GLY A 681 3.79 -43.55 31.56
CA GLY A 681 3.75 -44.86 30.90
C GLY A 681 5.08 -45.62 30.82
N LYS A 682 6.20 -45.07 31.33
CA LYS A 682 7.47 -45.81 31.53
C LYS A 682 7.65 -46.35 32.95
N LYS A 683 7.12 -45.65 33.95
CA LYS A 683 7.09 -46.03 35.37
C LYS A 683 5.63 -46.00 35.85
N PRO A 684 5.29 -46.60 37.01
CA PRO A 684 3.98 -46.44 37.63
C PRO A 684 3.63 -44.95 37.82
N PHE A 685 2.34 -44.64 37.83
CA PHE A 685 1.83 -43.26 37.83
C PHE A 685 2.33 -42.45 39.04
N GLU A 686 2.16 -42.94 40.27
CA GLU A 686 2.50 -42.14 41.47
C GLU A 686 3.99 -41.80 41.65
N PRO A 687 4.94 -42.73 41.41
CA PRO A 687 6.35 -42.36 41.33
C PRO A 687 6.65 -41.28 40.27
N THR A 688 5.92 -41.29 39.17
CA THR A 688 6.11 -40.32 38.07
C THR A 688 5.55 -38.94 38.44
N VAL A 689 4.45 -38.88 39.20
CA VAL A 689 3.93 -37.63 39.77
C VAL A 689 4.96 -37.02 40.73
N LYS A 690 5.60 -37.81 41.60
CA LYS A 690 6.67 -37.30 42.47
C LYS A 690 7.87 -36.74 41.70
N ASP A 691 8.25 -37.40 40.61
CA ASP A 691 9.29 -36.90 39.70
C ASP A 691 8.87 -35.56 39.04
N LEU A 692 7.59 -35.40 38.67
CA LEU A 692 7.02 -34.16 38.13
C LEU A 692 7.03 -33.02 39.17
N VAL A 693 6.61 -33.29 40.40
CA VAL A 693 6.63 -32.32 41.51
C VAL A 693 8.04 -31.76 41.69
N LYS A 694 9.04 -32.65 41.70
CA LYS A 694 10.44 -32.23 41.78
C LYS A 694 10.84 -31.35 40.59
N LEU A 695 10.46 -31.76 39.37
CA LEU A 695 10.79 -31.02 38.15
C LEU A 695 10.17 -29.61 38.14
N ILE A 696 8.95 -29.43 38.67
CA ILE A 696 8.29 -28.12 38.79
C ILE A 696 9.12 -27.14 39.64
N PHE A 697 9.83 -27.63 40.67
CA PHE A 697 10.67 -26.78 41.54
C PHE A 697 12.14 -26.61 41.08
N GLU A 698 12.62 -27.33 40.05
CA GLU A 698 14.01 -27.20 39.56
C GLU A 698 14.22 -25.94 38.68
N ASP A 699 15.12 -25.02 39.06
CA ASP A 699 15.38 -23.77 38.31
C ASP A 699 16.48 -23.89 37.23
N LYS A 700 16.44 -23.05 36.19
CA LYS A 700 17.31 -23.14 34.99
C LYS A 700 18.79 -22.79 35.24
N SER A 701 19.15 -22.24 36.40
CA SER A 701 20.47 -21.63 36.65
C SER A 701 21.63 -22.59 36.95
N GLU A 702 21.42 -23.91 37.10
CA GLU A 702 22.48 -24.81 37.61
C GLU A 702 23.02 -25.89 36.65
N LYS A 703 22.57 -25.98 35.38
CA LYS A 703 23.01 -27.07 34.47
C LYS A 703 23.64 -26.64 33.13
N SER A 704 24.32 -25.49 33.06
CA SER A 704 25.26 -25.24 31.93
C SER A 704 26.64 -25.88 32.14
N SER A 705 26.87 -26.55 33.27
CA SER A 705 28.02 -27.42 33.45
C SER A 705 27.58 -28.89 33.42
N LYS A 706 27.99 -29.57 32.35
CA LYS A 706 28.18 -31.03 32.17
C LYS A 706 27.40 -31.65 31.00
N THR A 707 28.24 -32.20 30.12
CA THR A 707 28.11 -33.38 29.25
C THR A 707 27.65 -33.23 27.80
N LYS A 708 28.69 -33.24 26.96
CA LYS A 708 28.82 -33.77 25.59
C LYS A 708 28.21 -35.17 25.41
N ASP A 709 28.04 -35.46 24.12
CA ASP A 709 27.96 -36.77 23.45
C ASP A 709 26.61 -37.49 23.42
N SER A 710 25.98 -37.47 22.24
CA SER A 710 25.72 -38.70 21.47
C SER A 710 25.17 -38.39 20.08
N LYS A 711 25.92 -38.80 19.05
CA LYS A 711 25.47 -39.00 17.67
C LYS A 711 24.38 -40.07 17.63
N VAL A 712 23.29 -39.86 16.90
CA VAL A 712 22.52 -40.95 16.28
C VAL A 712 22.03 -40.51 14.89
N SER A 713 22.49 -41.25 13.90
CA SER A 713 22.05 -41.30 12.49
C SER A 713 20.73 -42.03 12.36
N ILE A 714 19.79 -41.53 11.54
CA ILE A 714 18.69 -42.35 10.99
C ILE A 714 18.50 -42.07 9.50
N THR A 715 18.59 -43.16 8.75
CA THR A 715 18.45 -43.40 7.32
C THR A 715 17.02 -43.13 6.82
N VAL A 716 16.88 -42.58 5.61
CA VAL A 716 15.60 -42.52 4.89
C VAL A 716 15.66 -43.51 3.73
N SER A 717 14.73 -44.47 3.71
CA SER A 717 14.45 -45.33 2.56
C SER A 717 13.23 -44.80 1.79
N PRO A 718 13.14 -44.95 0.46
CA PRO A 718 12.10 -44.35 -0.36
C PRO A 718 10.83 -45.20 -0.36
N VAL A 719 9.67 -44.56 -0.38
CA VAL A 719 8.39 -45.22 -0.68
C VAL A 719 7.99 -44.86 -2.10
N GLU A 720 7.82 -45.90 -2.92
CA GLU A 720 7.35 -45.89 -4.30
C GLU A 720 5.88 -45.44 -4.39
N ILE A 721 5.56 -44.63 -5.40
CA ILE A 721 4.18 -44.40 -5.86
C ILE A 721 4.04 -45.10 -7.20
N LYS A 722 3.13 -46.07 -7.28
CA LYS A 722 2.73 -46.74 -8.51
C LYS A 722 1.74 -45.89 -9.28
N SER A 723 1.99 -45.79 -10.59
CA SER A 723 1.11 -45.33 -11.65
C SER A 723 0.01 -46.34 -11.93
N ASP A 724 -1.20 -45.88 -12.21
CA ASP A 724 -2.18 -46.62 -13.03
C ASP A 724 -2.68 -45.72 -14.15
N GLU A 725 -2.53 -46.22 -15.37
CA GLU A 725 -3.01 -45.66 -16.63
C GLU A 725 -4.39 -46.24 -17.02
N ASN A 726 -5.01 -45.54 -17.97
CA ASN A 726 -6.00 -45.97 -18.97
C ASN A 726 -7.50 -45.95 -18.60
N ASP A 727 -8.24 -45.02 -19.21
CA ASP A 727 -9.05 -45.38 -20.39
C ASP A 727 -9.64 -44.15 -21.13
N LYS A 728 -9.63 -44.25 -22.46
CA LYS A 728 -10.36 -43.47 -23.48
C LYS A 728 -10.92 -44.53 -24.46
N PRO A 729 -12.09 -44.35 -25.13
CA PRO A 729 -12.11 -43.46 -26.32
C PRO A 729 -13.46 -42.82 -26.73
N ASN A 730 -13.31 -41.78 -27.58
CA ASN A 730 -14.15 -41.30 -28.71
C ASN A 730 -15.67 -41.10 -28.60
N GLN A 731 -16.15 -39.91 -29.00
CA GLN A 731 -16.92 -39.74 -30.25
C GLN A 731 -17.14 -38.25 -30.65
N GLU A 732 -17.53 -38.07 -31.91
CA GLU A 732 -17.33 -36.94 -32.82
C GLU A 732 -18.36 -35.80 -32.77
N LEU A 733 -18.00 -34.73 -33.51
CA LEU A 733 -18.68 -33.47 -33.88
C LEU A 733 -20.08 -33.65 -34.54
N PRO A 734 -20.84 -32.54 -34.75
CA PRO A 734 -20.69 -31.79 -36.00
C PRO A 734 -20.60 -30.26 -35.85
N LYS A 735 -19.95 -29.66 -36.86
CA LYS A 735 -19.93 -28.24 -37.24
C LYS A 735 -21.29 -27.85 -37.85
N ASP A 736 -21.58 -26.55 -37.88
CA ASP A 736 -22.14 -25.92 -39.08
C ASP A 736 -21.87 -24.41 -39.13
N ASP A 737 -21.61 -23.98 -40.35
CA ASP A 737 -21.21 -22.65 -40.83
C ASP A 737 -22.40 -21.66 -40.89
N HIS A 738 -22.11 -20.36 -40.95
CA HIS A 738 -22.57 -19.47 -42.04
C HIS A 738 -22.10 -18.02 -41.85
N GLU A 739 -21.33 -17.54 -42.82
CA GLU A 739 -21.20 -16.14 -43.24
C GLU A 739 -22.59 -15.58 -43.62
N ASP A 740 -22.87 -14.30 -43.40
CA ASP A 740 -22.54 -13.25 -44.38
C ASP A 740 -23.13 -11.87 -44.01
N SER A 741 -22.47 -10.87 -44.57
CA SER A 741 -22.72 -9.43 -44.64
C SER A 741 -24.15 -8.98 -44.99
N ASN A 742 -24.58 -7.82 -44.46
CA ASN A 742 -25.05 -6.70 -45.29
C ASN A 742 -25.39 -5.38 -44.55
N GLN A 743 -25.14 -4.31 -45.31
CA GLN A 743 -25.38 -2.89 -45.10
C GLN A 743 -26.79 -2.53 -44.62
N PHE A 744 -26.94 -1.46 -43.82
CA PHE A 744 -28.11 -0.58 -43.93
C PHE A 744 -27.78 0.91 -43.73
N ASN A 745 -28.24 1.65 -44.74
CA ASN A 745 -28.20 3.10 -44.95
C ASN A 745 -29.13 3.86 -43.99
N HIS A 746 -28.79 5.14 -43.80
CA HIS A 746 -29.52 6.15 -43.01
C HIS A 746 -31.05 6.17 -43.20
N LYS A 747 -31.77 6.17 -42.07
CA LYS A 747 -33.00 6.94 -41.89
C LYS A 747 -32.95 7.64 -40.54
N ILE A 748 -32.77 8.96 -40.56
CA ILE A 748 -33.07 9.83 -39.42
C ILE A 748 -34.60 9.82 -39.29
N THR A 749 -35.11 8.94 -38.44
CA THR A 749 -36.45 9.08 -37.87
C THR A 749 -36.41 10.21 -36.83
N PRO A 750 -37.45 11.06 -36.73
CA PRO A 750 -37.54 12.05 -35.68
C PRO A 750 -37.39 11.31 -34.34
N VAL A 751 -36.54 11.83 -33.45
CA VAL A 751 -36.48 11.37 -32.06
C VAL A 751 -37.91 11.35 -31.55
N PRO A 752 -38.48 10.19 -31.17
CA PRO A 752 -39.74 10.18 -30.48
C PRO A 752 -39.50 10.98 -29.20
N VAL A 753 -40.23 12.07 -29.01
CA VAL A 753 -40.42 12.62 -27.67
C VAL A 753 -40.82 11.41 -26.82
N PRO A 754 -40.06 11.01 -25.78
CA PRO A 754 -40.38 9.83 -25.03
C PRO A 754 -41.81 9.98 -24.55
N ASN A 755 -42.67 9.08 -25.03
CA ASN A 755 -44.01 8.90 -24.51
C ASN A 755 -43.86 8.95 -23.00
N SER A 756 -44.54 9.91 -22.37
CA SER A 756 -44.64 10.03 -20.92
C SER A 756 -45.46 8.86 -20.40
N LYS A 757 -44.92 7.64 -20.53
CA LYS A 757 -45.31 6.54 -19.67
C LYS A 757 -44.98 7.02 -18.28
N SER A 758 -46.04 7.36 -17.56
CA SER A 758 -46.00 7.64 -16.14
C SER A 758 -45.09 6.58 -15.49
N ILE A 759 -44.21 7.01 -14.59
CA ILE A 759 -43.33 6.16 -13.77
C ILE A 759 -44.08 4.92 -13.22
N LYS A 760 -45.41 5.02 -13.09
CA LYS A 760 -46.37 3.96 -12.78
C LYS A 760 -46.28 2.68 -13.63
N THR A 761 -45.67 2.65 -14.81
CA THR A 761 -45.65 1.43 -15.67
C THR A 761 -44.26 0.93 -15.99
N TRP A 762 -43.24 1.40 -15.27
CA TRP A 762 -41.85 1.07 -15.56
C TRP A 762 -41.47 -0.27 -14.94
N ASN A 763 -40.84 -1.13 -15.74
CA ASN A 763 -40.21 -2.37 -15.27
C ASN A 763 -38.68 -2.18 -15.13
N SER A 764 -37.98 -3.23 -14.70
CA SER A 764 -36.52 -3.21 -14.48
C SER A 764 -35.72 -2.79 -15.72
N LYS A 765 -36.24 -3.04 -16.93
CA LYS A 765 -35.63 -2.61 -18.19
C LYS A 765 -35.86 -1.13 -18.45
N ASP A 766 -37.07 -0.61 -18.19
CA ASP A 766 -37.36 0.83 -18.33
C ASP A 766 -36.53 1.68 -17.35
N ILE A 767 -36.25 1.16 -16.15
CA ILE A 767 -35.32 1.80 -15.18
C ILE A 767 -33.89 1.79 -15.73
N ALA A 768 -33.39 0.66 -16.22
CA ALA A 768 -32.05 0.57 -16.79
C ALA A 768 -31.88 1.50 -18.01
N ASP A 769 -32.88 1.54 -18.90
CA ASP A 769 -32.90 2.39 -20.08
C ASP A 769 -32.97 3.88 -19.70
N TRP A 770 -33.64 4.26 -18.59
CA TRP A 770 -33.63 5.63 -18.08
C TRP A 770 -32.26 6.04 -17.51
N PHE A 771 -31.57 5.15 -16.79
CA PHE A 771 -30.20 5.38 -16.30
C PHE A 771 -29.22 5.59 -17.46
N ASP A 772 -29.37 4.84 -18.55
CA ASP A 772 -28.54 4.95 -19.75
C ASP A 772 -28.90 6.20 -20.57
N THR A 773 -30.20 6.53 -20.71
CA THR A 773 -30.69 7.70 -21.46
C THR A 773 -30.31 9.03 -20.81
N ASN A 774 -30.32 9.11 -19.48
CA ASN A 774 -29.91 10.30 -18.73
C ASN A 774 -28.39 10.37 -18.48
N LYS A 775 -27.62 9.52 -19.16
CA LYS A 775 -26.16 9.40 -19.08
C LYS A 775 -25.61 9.17 -17.67
N ILE A 776 -26.45 8.72 -16.73
CA ILE A 776 -26.06 8.54 -15.32
C ILE A 776 -24.97 7.48 -15.20
N ARG A 777 -25.05 6.36 -15.94
CA ARG A 777 -23.97 5.36 -15.94
C ARG A 777 -22.68 5.86 -16.57
N ARG A 778 -22.77 6.72 -17.57
CA ARG A 778 -21.61 7.28 -18.27
C ARG A 778 -20.92 8.35 -17.42
N GLU A 779 -21.68 9.25 -16.80
CA GLU A 779 -21.16 10.26 -15.87
C GLU A 779 -20.63 9.62 -14.58
N LEU A 780 -21.25 8.54 -14.08
CA LEU A 780 -20.70 7.75 -12.97
C LEU A 780 -19.45 6.96 -13.37
N LYS A 781 -19.34 6.57 -14.65
CA LYS A 781 -18.11 5.98 -15.20
C LYS A 781 -17.04 7.05 -15.41
N GLU A 782 -17.41 8.27 -15.78
CA GLU A 782 -16.51 9.43 -15.83
C GLU A 782 -16.08 9.85 -14.41
N ILE A 783 -16.94 9.77 -13.39
CA ILE A 783 -16.60 9.91 -11.96
C ILE A 783 -15.70 8.75 -11.51
N TYR A 784 -15.91 7.53 -11.99
CA TYR A 784 -15.03 6.38 -11.76
C TYR A 784 -13.67 6.55 -12.42
N ASP A 785 -13.62 7.08 -13.66
CA ASP A 785 -12.39 7.40 -14.39
C ASP A 785 -11.68 8.63 -13.77
N PHE A 786 -12.42 9.56 -13.16
CA PHE A 786 -11.92 10.66 -12.32
C PHE A 786 -11.37 10.15 -10.97
N GLN A 787 -11.85 9.00 -10.47
CA GLN A 787 -11.46 8.43 -9.18
C GLN A 787 -10.22 7.52 -9.20
N CYS A 788 -9.65 7.23 -10.38
CA CYS A 788 -8.27 6.75 -10.47
C CYS A 788 -7.24 7.81 -10.04
N GLY A 789 -7.69 9.02 -9.69
CA GLY A 789 -6.88 10.09 -9.12
C GLY A 789 -7.31 10.56 -7.71
N THR A 790 -8.37 9.96 -7.12
CA THR A 790 -8.88 10.37 -5.78
C THR A 790 -8.01 9.97 -4.59
N GLU A 791 -6.94 9.22 -4.78
CA GLU A 791 -5.97 8.97 -3.71
C GLU A 791 -5.40 10.31 -3.20
N LEU A 792 -5.28 11.30 -4.09
CA LEU A 792 -4.71 12.61 -3.84
C LEU A 792 -5.66 13.66 -3.24
N LEU A 793 -6.93 13.75 -3.66
CA LEU A 793 -7.92 14.58 -2.94
C LEU A 793 -8.04 14.19 -1.44
N LEU A 794 -7.68 12.94 -1.11
CA LEU A 794 -7.58 12.44 0.26
C LEU A 794 -6.21 12.67 0.92
N TYR A 795 -5.09 12.61 0.18
CA TYR A 795 -3.78 13.09 0.66
C TYR A 795 -3.80 14.59 0.99
N GLY A 796 -4.63 15.39 0.30
CA GLY A 796 -4.91 16.78 0.66
C GLY A 796 -5.45 16.95 2.08
N ARG A 797 -6.29 16.01 2.58
CA ARG A 797 -6.80 16.04 3.96
C ARG A 797 -5.75 15.65 5.01
N CYS A 798 -4.80 14.77 4.69
CA CYS A 798 -3.69 14.43 5.59
C CYS A 798 -2.78 15.63 5.92
N LEU A 799 -2.95 16.73 5.21
CA LEU A 799 -2.21 17.95 5.43
C LEU A 799 -2.97 18.97 6.30
N GLU A 800 -4.19 18.68 6.76
CA GLU A 800 -4.97 19.55 7.65
C GLU A 800 -4.55 19.44 9.14
N PRO A 801 -4.69 20.51 9.96
CA PRO A 801 -4.15 20.54 11.33
C PRO A 801 -4.71 19.47 12.29
N ASP A 802 -5.88 18.89 12.00
CA ASP A 802 -6.60 18.01 12.94
C ASP A 802 -6.93 16.62 12.38
N TRP A 803 -6.40 16.26 11.20
CA TRP A 803 -6.72 14.98 10.54
C TRP A 803 -6.42 13.77 11.43
N GLN A 804 -5.41 13.85 12.30
CA GLN A 804 -5.05 12.80 13.25
C GLN A 804 -6.11 12.61 14.35
N SER A 805 -6.78 13.67 14.79
CA SER A 805 -7.84 13.59 15.80
C SER A 805 -9.12 13.00 15.20
N GLU A 806 -9.49 13.41 13.98
CA GLU A 806 -10.55 12.77 13.19
C GLU A 806 -10.20 11.33 12.85
N TYR A 807 -8.95 11.03 12.50
CA TYR A 807 -8.48 9.67 12.21
C TYR A 807 -8.52 8.78 13.46
N LEU A 808 -8.09 9.27 14.62
CA LEU A 808 -8.16 8.52 15.88
C LEU A 808 -9.60 8.33 16.34
N ASP A 809 -10.47 9.32 16.17
CA ASP A 809 -11.92 9.22 16.43
C ASP A 809 -12.62 8.25 15.46
N ILE A 810 -12.27 8.30 14.17
CA ILE A 810 -12.75 7.35 13.16
C ILE A 810 -12.22 5.94 13.45
N ARG A 811 -10.94 5.78 13.80
CA ARG A 811 -10.28 4.50 14.18
C ARG A 811 -10.91 3.89 15.44
N GLU A 812 -11.20 4.70 16.45
CA GLU A 812 -11.88 4.27 17.68
C GLU A 812 -13.36 3.92 17.45
N GLN A 813 -14.04 4.63 16.54
CA GLN A 813 -15.43 4.34 16.18
C GLN A 813 -15.56 3.18 15.19
N PHE A 814 -14.54 2.94 14.35
CA PHE A 814 -14.48 1.78 13.46
C PHE A 814 -14.16 0.49 14.20
N SER A 815 -13.30 0.53 15.22
CA SER A 815 -12.95 -0.64 16.03
C SER A 815 -14.13 -1.20 16.84
N LYS A 816 -15.19 -0.40 17.04
CA LYS A 816 -16.35 -0.74 17.86
C LYS A 816 -17.57 -1.33 17.11
N ARG A 817 -17.71 -1.24 15.77
CA ARG A 817 -19.07 -1.28 15.13
C ARG A 817 -19.45 -2.35 14.09
N TYR A 818 -18.59 -3.22 13.51
CA TYR A 818 -19.09 -4.14 12.44
C TYR A 818 -18.59 -5.60 12.43
N SER A 819 -19.56 -6.52 12.62
CA SER A 819 -19.55 -7.97 12.39
C SER A 819 -20.71 -8.39 11.46
N ALA A 820 -20.45 -9.06 10.32
CA ALA A 820 -21.32 -10.07 9.63
C ALA A 820 -20.76 -10.49 8.23
N THR A 821 -20.18 -11.69 8.08
CA THR A 821 -20.72 -13.00 7.59
C THR A 821 -20.64 -13.34 6.08
N LEU A 822 -20.14 -12.48 5.17
CA LEU A 822 -19.82 -12.94 3.80
C LEU A 822 -18.37 -12.70 3.32
N TYR A 823 -17.57 -11.98 4.10
CA TYR A 823 -16.20 -11.56 3.74
C TYR A 823 -15.07 -12.32 4.47
N ARG A 824 -15.38 -13.48 5.06
CA ARG A 824 -14.53 -14.14 6.09
C ARG A 824 -13.33 -14.96 5.58
N THR A 825 -13.22 -15.27 4.29
CA THR A 825 -12.23 -16.25 3.81
C THR A 825 -10.89 -15.63 3.36
N GLU A 826 -10.90 -14.41 2.82
CA GLU A 826 -9.68 -13.79 2.24
C GLU A 826 -8.92 -12.89 3.24
N PHE A 827 -9.57 -12.38 4.28
CA PHE A 827 -8.95 -11.45 5.26
C PHE A 827 -8.07 -12.15 6.32
N VAL A 828 -8.24 -13.47 6.53
CA VAL A 828 -7.55 -14.23 7.58
C VAL A 828 -6.06 -14.46 7.28
N ARG A 829 -5.61 -14.33 6.03
CA ARG A 829 -4.18 -14.42 5.69
C ARG A 829 -3.40 -13.15 6.00
N PHE A 830 -4.07 -12.01 6.10
CA PHE A 830 -3.42 -10.69 6.21
C PHE A 830 -3.26 -10.20 7.66
N VAL A 831 -4.18 -10.55 8.56
CA VAL A 831 -4.16 -10.10 9.98
C VAL A 831 -3.04 -10.74 10.81
N THR A 832 -2.33 -11.75 10.30
CA THR A 832 -1.34 -12.50 11.10
C THR A 832 0.00 -11.77 11.30
N ALA A 833 0.26 -10.65 10.60
CA ALA A 833 1.57 -9.98 10.64
C ALA A 833 1.69 -8.74 11.55
N ILE A 834 0.61 -8.05 11.93
CA ILE A 834 0.69 -6.68 12.49
C ILE A 834 0.17 -6.57 13.95
N ASN A 835 0.18 -7.67 14.72
CA ASN A 835 -0.05 -7.61 16.18
C ASN A 835 1.27 -7.51 16.97
N GLN A 836 2.40 -7.18 16.33
CA GLN A 836 3.73 -7.22 16.96
C GLN A 836 4.36 -5.87 17.37
N LEU A 837 3.74 -4.70 17.16
CA LEU A 837 4.40 -3.42 17.52
C LEU A 837 3.46 -2.31 18.05
N GLU A 838 2.74 -2.54 19.15
CA GLU A 838 2.23 -1.41 19.98
C GLU A 838 2.30 -1.77 21.48
N GLN A 839 3.48 -1.62 22.09
CA GLN A 839 3.59 -1.14 23.47
C GLN A 839 4.88 -0.31 23.60
N LEU A 840 4.75 1.02 23.58
CA LEU A 840 5.35 1.91 24.58
C LEU A 840 4.57 3.24 24.61
N GLN A 841 3.93 3.50 25.75
CA GLN A 841 3.21 4.72 26.04
C GLN A 841 4.13 5.92 26.37
N THR A 842 3.55 7.10 26.17
CA THR A 842 3.83 8.42 26.77
C THR A 842 4.91 9.30 26.16
N LYS A 843 4.46 10.36 25.46
CA LYS A 843 4.73 11.78 25.77
C LYS A 843 3.83 12.68 24.91
N PRO A 844 3.35 13.83 25.41
CA PRO A 844 2.66 14.79 24.57
C PRO A 844 3.71 15.49 23.70
N VAL A 845 3.56 15.41 22.38
CA VAL A 845 4.38 16.19 21.46
C VAL A 845 3.44 16.68 20.37
N SER A 846 3.39 18.00 20.16
CA SER A 846 2.85 18.57 18.93
C SER A 846 3.70 18.07 17.77
N ARG A 847 3.16 17.25 16.85
CA ARG A 847 3.96 16.65 15.77
C ARG A 847 3.32 16.86 14.41
N THR A 848 4.18 17.02 13.42
CA THR A 848 3.90 17.46 12.05
C THR A 848 4.08 16.32 11.06
N CYS A 849 3.11 16.20 10.14
CA CYS A 849 3.03 15.11 9.17
C CYS A 849 4.10 15.22 8.05
N THR A 850 4.76 14.11 7.73
CA THR A 850 5.73 13.96 6.63
C THR A 850 5.24 12.90 5.63
N ILE A 851 5.34 13.20 4.33
CA ILE A 851 4.99 12.31 3.21
C ILE A 851 6.24 12.11 2.34
N LEU A 852 6.59 10.86 2.07
CA LEU A 852 7.72 10.43 1.23
C LEU A 852 7.20 9.63 0.03
#